data_AF-D3E4R0-F1
#
_entry.id   AF-D3E4R0-F1
#
_cell.length_a   1.000
_cell.length_b   1.000
_cell.length_c   1.000
_cell.angle_alpha   90.00
_cell.angle_beta   90.00
_cell.angle_gamma   90.00
#
_symmetry.space_group_name_H-M   'P 1'
#
loop_
_entity.id
_entity.type
_entity.pdbx_description
1 polymer ?
#
loop_
_entity_poly.entity_id
_entity_poly.type
_entity_poly.pdbx_seq_one_letter_code
_entity_poly.pdbx_strand_id
1 'polypeptide(L)'
;MLLVLMALLILAMSCVSASNASDNLDDLTISDSNSLDLVSTSNSDILSSDSGVSSDDSSNDASGDVLGSDVSSNESNNQSQSTLDSNNQSQSGLDSDNSTLLDSQSNNQSNSESSDSSDSSETVIKNATSISVSSKTVVRGNSLNITLKDNASTLLSNKTVTFTFNGKTYNKTTNAKGIASLTLTATPKKYLVKIAFVGDELYEASSKSVNVTLSKTPTSISNSGKSIVRGKLYKLTLKDAKGKALSGKKISISFNGKKYTKTTNSNGQVNLTINVNVGKTYKMTYKFAGDSNYLSSSGSVSIKVKMGTSIIGSGSSIVKGKSYTVTLKNANGAVLSNQKIAFTLSGKTYNRTTNAKGQASLKIGLSSGKTYNLTYKYAGNSYYGGSSGKVSLFVKTPTTMKNSGKTIVSGETYKVTLKDADGKSLANKKVSITFNNKTYAKTTNSNGQASLTIKGTFGRSYPLSYKFAGDSKYGPSSGSLCLRVKKATSLKGSASSIVQGKSYTVTLKDSNSTPLANQTIVFTLDTKKYNRTTNAKGQASLKIGLAAGKTYNLAYKYSGTSYYNGSSGSVKLKVKFPTSLTNSGKSVMNGTGYNIVLKDSKSNLVSNKTISIGFNGKTYDEITDANGTVTLLIDANVPKTYKMTYKFAGDSDYGASSGTVNLTVKFKNAFTISQIISASSSLKSYVLKNKKVPATVSVNGVSLNLTSFTYLMAKATISINSNKTSGSILLVPVDSNYTNNGSRINANLYKANYIDLAKKVISSAEANKLVPNSVSTNIGLVSHDLYSFGLAKALVFFNSDHYLPNYLILSSDDVGEKHSTVIPSNARGNASQFKAGLNEAETLTAAQIAKYLVASGHDATNSEIKALAAKLVSGKTSLWDKANAIFTFARDNITYSYYADSKKGAAGTLSSKSGNCCDHSNLIVSLCRAANITARFSHAQGCTFSSGLVAGHVWAQIYIDGVWYTADATSRRNSLGNIVNWNTNHYNTLKQYDHLSF
;
A
#
# COMPACT_ATOMS: atom_id res chain seq x y z
N MET A 1 7.52 45.50 20.89
CA MET A 1 7.97 45.09 19.54
C MET A 1 9.31 44.36 19.60
N LEU A 2 10.30 44.86 20.36
CA LEU A 2 11.63 44.26 20.51
C LEU A 2 11.63 42.79 21.02
N LEU A 3 10.85 42.45 22.06
CA LEU A 3 10.79 41.08 22.60
C LEU A 3 10.25 40.03 21.60
N VAL A 4 9.35 40.44 20.70
CA VAL A 4 8.79 39.54 19.69
C VAL A 4 9.82 39.26 18.59
N LEU A 5 10.59 40.29 18.20
CA LEU A 5 11.69 40.15 17.25
C LEU A 5 12.79 39.23 17.79
N MET A 6 13.15 39.39 19.06
CA MET A 6 14.18 38.59 19.73
C MET A 6 13.76 37.11 19.89
N ALA A 7 12.49 36.85 20.21
CA ALA A 7 11.95 35.48 20.27
C ALA A 7 11.91 34.82 18.88
N LEU A 8 11.58 35.57 17.81
CA LEU A 8 11.65 35.09 16.42
C LEU A 8 13.09 34.78 15.99
N LEU A 9 14.06 35.58 16.42
CA LEU A 9 15.48 35.37 16.13
C LEU A 9 16.03 34.10 16.81
N ILE A 10 15.71 33.90 18.09
CA ILE A 10 16.10 32.71 18.87
C ILE A 10 15.44 31.44 18.29
N LEU A 11 14.19 31.53 17.85
CA LEU A 11 13.51 30.40 17.21
C LEU A 11 14.13 30.08 15.83
N ALA A 12 14.50 31.11 15.06
CA ALA A 12 15.18 30.91 13.77
C ALA A 12 16.55 30.25 13.97
N MET A 13 17.33 30.68 14.96
CA MET A 13 18.63 30.09 15.30
C MET A 13 18.51 28.64 15.78
N SER A 14 17.50 28.33 16.62
CA SER A 14 17.28 26.95 17.10
C SER A 14 16.75 25.99 16.03
N CYS A 15 16.02 26.47 15.02
CA CYS A 15 15.64 25.63 13.88
C CYS A 15 16.84 25.29 12.98
N VAL A 16 17.88 26.14 12.95
CA VAL A 16 19.10 25.94 12.16
C VAL A 16 20.09 24.99 12.87
N SER A 17 20.25 25.07 14.20
CA SER A 17 21.13 24.14 14.92
C SER A 17 20.65 22.67 14.84
N ALA A 18 19.33 22.44 14.75
CA ALA A 18 18.75 21.11 14.59
C ALA A 18 18.97 20.48 13.20
N SER A 19 19.48 21.21 12.20
CA SER A 19 19.82 20.61 10.89
C SER A 19 21.22 19.98 10.85
N ASN A 20 22.09 20.29 11.82
CA ASN A 20 23.52 19.95 11.74
C ASN A 20 23.98 18.87 12.73
N ALA A 21 23.07 18.35 13.56
CA ALA A 21 23.37 17.31 14.54
C ALA A 21 22.60 16.01 14.21
N SER A 22 23.09 15.22 13.24
CA SER A 22 22.78 13.77 13.21
C SER A 22 23.69 12.90 12.32
N ASP A 23 24.64 13.44 11.55
CA ASP A 23 25.23 12.65 10.45
C ASP A 23 26.75 12.40 10.57
N ASN A 24 27.34 12.43 11.77
CA ASN A 24 28.72 11.98 11.94
C ASN A 24 28.98 11.46 13.35
N LEU A 25 29.00 10.15 13.50
CA LEU A 25 29.80 9.35 14.44
C LEU A 25 29.30 7.90 14.31
N ASP A 26 29.95 7.13 13.45
CA ASP A 26 30.01 5.67 13.50
C ASP A 26 31.11 5.22 12.51
N ASP A 27 32.35 5.39 12.91
CA ASP A 27 33.46 4.56 12.43
C ASP A 27 34.53 4.51 13.53
N LEU A 28 34.65 3.33 14.15
CA LEU A 28 35.87 2.76 14.72
C LEU A 28 35.53 1.43 15.41
N THR A 29 35.79 0.34 14.71
CA THR A 29 35.86 -1.02 15.25
C THR A 29 37.23 -1.24 15.90
N ILE A 30 37.28 -1.61 17.18
CA ILE A 30 38.40 -2.38 17.75
C ILE A 30 37.84 -3.47 18.67
N SER A 31 38.31 -4.68 18.42
CA SER A 31 38.17 -5.92 19.20
C SER A 31 39.14 -5.93 20.38
N ASP A 32 38.68 -6.32 21.57
CA ASP A 32 39.12 -7.54 22.28
C ASP A 32 38.72 -7.55 23.75
N SER A 33 38.61 -8.79 24.23
CA SER A 33 38.17 -9.31 25.53
C SER A 33 38.95 -8.83 26.76
N ASN A 34 38.25 -8.55 27.87
CA ASN A 34 38.39 -9.30 29.13
C ASN A 34 37.34 -8.91 30.18
N SER A 35 36.96 -9.92 30.97
CA SER A 35 36.03 -9.89 32.10
C SER A 35 36.57 -9.13 33.31
N LEU A 36 35.69 -8.46 34.06
CA LEU A 36 35.50 -8.64 35.52
C LEU A 36 34.35 -7.77 36.04
N ASP A 37 33.58 -8.36 36.95
CA ASP A 37 32.40 -7.84 37.65
C ASP A 37 32.65 -6.56 38.46
N LEU A 38 31.65 -5.65 38.52
CA LEU A 38 30.96 -5.25 39.76
C LEU A 38 30.01 -4.05 39.55
N VAL A 39 28.75 -4.26 39.98
CA VAL A 39 27.77 -3.30 40.54
C VAL A 39 27.24 -2.20 39.63
N SER A 40 26.04 -2.45 39.10
CA SER A 40 25.14 -1.46 38.54
C SER A 40 24.43 -0.67 39.67
N THR A 41 24.62 0.64 39.73
CA THR A 41 23.65 1.56 40.33
C THR A 41 22.77 2.14 39.22
N SER A 42 21.51 1.72 39.20
CA SER A 42 20.46 2.34 38.40
C SER A 42 19.37 2.81 39.34
N ASN A 43 19.32 4.13 39.51
CA ASN A 43 18.23 4.87 40.15
C ASN A 43 17.18 5.17 39.06
N SER A 44 15.98 4.60 39.19
CA SER A 44 14.75 5.23 38.68
C SER A 44 13.54 4.59 39.31
N ASP A 45 12.79 5.44 40.00
CA ASP A 45 11.54 5.22 40.71
C ASP A 45 10.46 4.53 39.88
N ILE A 46 9.90 3.47 40.43
CA ILE A 46 8.50 3.08 40.23
C ILE A 46 8.02 2.49 41.57
N LEU A 47 6.90 3.01 42.09
CA LEU A 47 5.72 2.27 42.57
C LEU A 47 4.99 3.05 43.67
N SER A 48 3.68 3.23 43.50
CA SER A 48 2.74 2.97 44.59
C SER A 48 1.35 2.70 44.02
N SER A 49 0.94 1.45 44.12
CA SER A 49 -0.44 1.04 44.23
C SER A 49 -0.75 0.75 45.70
N ASP A 50 -2.00 0.98 46.05
CA ASP A 50 -2.79 0.23 47.04
C ASP A 50 -2.84 0.72 48.51
N SER A 51 -3.82 0.14 49.20
CA SER A 51 -4.81 0.67 50.14
C SER A 51 -4.57 0.34 51.62
N GLY A 52 -5.38 0.94 52.53
CA GLY A 52 -5.52 0.54 53.95
C GLY A 52 -5.22 1.67 54.95
N VAL A 53 -6.21 2.32 55.60
CA VAL A 53 -6.97 1.96 56.85
C VAL A 53 -6.39 2.59 58.13
N SER A 54 -7.24 3.40 58.81
CA SER A 54 -7.39 3.80 60.25
C SER A 54 -6.14 4.13 61.12
N SER A 55 -6.13 5.06 62.08
CA SER A 55 -7.12 5.53 63.06
C SER A 55 -6.57 6.74 63.88
N ASP A 56 -7.48 7.55 64.43
CA ASP A 56 -7.43 8.36 65.70
C ASP A 56 -6.39 9.51 65.85
N ASP A 57 -6.62 10.67 66.48
CA ASP A 57 -7.67 11.15 67.39
C ASP A 57 -7.66 12.71 67.48
N SER A 58 -8.84 13.30 67.76
CA SER A 58 -9.13 14.58 68.46
C SER A 58 -8.56 15.93 67.92
N SER A 59 -9.23 17.09 67.93
CA SER A 59 -10.45 17.59 68.58
C SER A 59 -10.89 18.94 67.93
N ASN A 60 -12.21 19.19 67.94
CA ASN A 60 -12.99 20.44 68.04
C ASN A 60 -12.53 21.74 67.32
N ASP A 61 -13.36 22.57 66.69
CA ASP A 61 -14.76 22.90 66.98
C ASP A 61 -15.44 23.68 65.82
N ALA A 62 -16.76 23.49 65.76
CA ALA A 62 -17.85 24.39 65.35
C ALA A 62 -18.00 25.01 63.94
N SER A 63 -19.12 24.56 63.32
CA SER A 63 -20.12 25.29 62.50
C SER A 63 -19.80 25.46 60.99
N GLY A 64 -20.40 24.73 60.03
CA GLY A 64 -21.78 24.19 59.89
C GLY A 64 -22.74 25.33 59.48
N ASP A 65 -23.57 25.30 58.44
CA ASP A 65 -23.96 24.36 57.38
C ASP A 65 -24.67 25.25 56.29
N VAL A 66 -24.49 25.10 54.96
CA VAL A 66 -25.25 24.24 54.01
C VAL A 66 -26.76 24.65 54.00
N LEU A 67 -27.39 25.09 52.89
CA LEU A 67 -27.82 24.31 51.72
C LEU A 67 -28.34 25.24 50.62
N GLY A 68 -28.12 24.86 49.37
CA GLY A 68 -28.97 25.22 48.25
C GLY A 68 -29.72 23.97 47.78
N SER A 69 -31.01 24.13 47.50
CA SER A 69 -31.81 23.18 46.72
C SER A 69 -32.71 23.96 45.74
N ASP A 70 -32.61 23.58 44.47
CA ASP A 70 -33.59 23.87 43.43
C ASP A 70 -34.78 22.90 43.56
N VAL A 71 -36.02 23.37 43.40
CA VAL A 71 -37.12 22.66 42.70
C VAL A 71 -38.11 23.68 42.11
N SER A 72 -38.62 23.34 40.93
CA SER A 72 -39.55 24.05 40.04
C SER A 72 -40.96 24.31 40.60
N SER A 73 -41.69 25.29 40.03
CA SER A 73 -42.84 25.07 39.12
C SER A 73 -43.68 26.35 38.91
N ASN A 74 -44.33 26.37 37.73
CA ASN A 74 -45.32 27.29 37.19
C ASN A 74 -46.29 27.95 38.19
N GLU A 75 -46.58 29.24 38.00
CA GLU A 75 -47.91 29.68 37.57
C GLU A 75 -47.94 31.15 37.12
N SER A 76 -48.85 31.39 36.19
CA SER A 76 -49.10 32.58 35.38
C SER A 76 -49.85 33.65 36.18
N ASN A 77 -49.55 34.95 36.01
CA ASN A 77 -50.45 35.88 35.30
C ASN A 77 -49.97 37.34 35.29
N ASN A 78 -50.37 37.97 34.19
CA ASN A 78 -50.58 39.40 33.95
C ASN A 78 -49.39 40.33 33.59
N GLN A 79 -49.18 40.40 32.27
CA GLN A 79 -49.23 41.61 31.44
C GLN A 79 -49.13 42.97 32.17
N SER A 80 -48.14 43.78 31.80
CA SER A 80 -48.31 44.72 30.69
C SER A 80 -47.04 45.52 30.44
N GLN A 81 -46.87 45.80 29.16
CA GLN A 81 -45.66 46.23 28.50
C GLN A 81 -45.65 47.75 28.31
N SER A 82 -44.49 48.23 27.82
CA SER A 82 -44.33 49.48 27.06
C SER A 82 -44.07 50.75 27.91
N THR A 83 -43.21 51.70 27.55
CA THR A 83 -41.98 51.78 26.72
C THR A 83 -41.49 53.23 26.84
N LEU A 84 -40.19 53.43 26.67
CA LEU A 84 -39.53 54.60 26.06
C LEU A 84 -39.49 55.95 26.81
N ASP A 85 -38.29 56.24 27.32
CA ASP A 85 -37.39 57.30 26.83
C ASP A 85 -37.97 58.69 26.51
N SER A 86 -37.58 59.65 27.36
CA SER A 86 -36.67 60.77 27.03
C SER A 86 -37.15 62.17 27.44
N ASN A 87 -36.23 62.82 28.15
CA ASN A 87 -35.92 64.26 28.15
C ASN A 87 -36.80 65.26 28.92
N ASN A 88 -36.16 65.76 29.99
CA ASN A 88 -35.78 67.16 30.15
C ASN A 88 -36.90 68.20 30.35
N GLN A 89 -37.11 68.62 31.59
CA GLN A 89 -36.69 69.96 32.03
C GLN A 89 -36.94 70.15 33.52
N SER A 90 -36.05 70.95 34.11
CA SER A 90 -36.12 71.45 35.47
C SER A 90 -37.13 72.60 35.54
N GLN A 91 -37.94 72.70 36.60
CA GLN A 91 -38.14 73.96 37.31
C GLN A 91 -38.85 73.76 38.67
N SER A 92 -38.18 74.28 39.70
CA SER A 92 -38.72 75.02 40.87
C SER A 92 -39.81 74.47 41.80
N GLY A 93 -39.49 74.54 43.09
CA GLY A 93 -40.43 74.65 44.22
C GLY A 93 -39.90 73.91 45.45
N LEU A 94 -38.86 74.42 46.11
CA LEU A 94 -38.91 74.95 47.50
C LEU A 94 -39.63 73.99 48.47
N ASP A 95 -38.87 73.14 49.16
CA ASP A 95 -38.31 73.36 50.52
C ASP A 95 -39.45 73.67 51.51
N SER A 96 -39.89 72.71 52.34
CA SER A 96 -39.30 72.38 53.65
C SER A 96 -39.52 73.55 54.65
N ASP A 97 -39.97 73.35 55.88
CA ASP A 97 -39.44 72.46 56.91
C ASP A 97 -40.30 72.59 58.18
N ASN A 98 -40.11 71.60 59.06
CA ASN A 98 -40.07 71.74 60.53
C ASN A 98 -41.38 72.03 61.28
N SER A 99 -41.58 71.53 62.49
CA SER A 99 -40.72 70.77 63.39
C SER A 99 -41.59 70.15 64.49
N THR A 100 -41.30 68.89 64.80
CA THR A 100 -41.18 68.30 66.14
C THR A 100 -41.79 69.06 67.35
N LEU A 101 -42.58 68.37 68.17
CA LEU A 101 -42.15 67.76 69.45
C LEU A 101 -43.37 67.41 70.34
N LEU A 102 -43.25 66.26 71.02
CA LEU A 102 -43.69 65.92 72.39
C LEU A 102 -45.20 66.01 72.69
N ASP A 103 -45.90 64.88 72.87
CA ASP A 103 -45.91 63.94 74.00
C ASP A 103 -46.78 64.38 75.19
N SER A 104 -47.54 63.40 75.66
CA SER A 104 -48.18 63.21 76.96
C SER A 104 -49.52 63.92 77.29
N GLN A 105 -50.53 63.05 77.37
CA GLN A 105 -51.46 62.86 78.47
C GLN A 105 -52.59 63.87 78.76
N SER A 106 -53.78 63.32 78.54
CA SER A 106 -54.90 63.21 79.49
C SER A 106 -55.98 64.29 79.52
N ASN A 107 -57.19 63.74 79.49
CA ASN A 107 -58.43 64.19 80.09
C ASN A 107 -59.17 65.40 79.52
N ASN A 108 -60.17 65.03 78.72
CA ASN A 108 -61.58 64.99 79.12
C ASN A 108 -62.45 66.23 78.89
N GLN A 109 -63.64 65.89 78.39
CA GLN A 109 -64.89 66.63 78.26
C GLN A 109 -64.95 67.77 77.24
N SER A 110 -65.64 67.55 76.12
CA SER A 110 -67.11 67.51 75.95
C SER A 110 -67.68 68.91 75.79
N ASN A 111 -68.03 69.27 74.55
CA ASN A 111 -69.41 69.31 74.06
C ASN A 111 -69.55 70.34 72.94
N SER A 112 -70.11 69.89 71.84
CA SER A 112 -71.13 70.65 71.11
C SER A 112 -72.25 69.65 70.85
N GLU A 113 -73.34 69.75 71.59
CA GLU A 113 -74.68 69.54 71.02
C GLU A 113 -75.25 70.96 70.86
N SER A 114 -75.55 71.36 69.62
CA SER A 114 -76.91 71.42 69.06
C SER A 114 -77.72 72.56 69.73
N SER A 115 -78.51 73.40 69.07
CA SER A 115 -79.34 73.30 67.89
C SER A 115 -79.79 74.76 67.60
N ASP A 116 -79.85 75.16 66.33
CA ASP A 116 -81.11 75.47 65.64
C ASP A 116 -81.84 76.71 66.20
N SER A 117 -81.82 77.82 65.45
CA SER A 117 -82.57 79.03 65.76
C SER A 117 -83.94 78.98 65.10
N SER A 118 -84.98 78.98 65.92
CA SER A 118 -86.37 79.22 65.56
C SER A 118 -86.62 80.64 65.07
N ASP A 119 -87.56 80.73 64.13
CA ASP A 119 -88.32 81.91 63.75
C ASP A 119 -88.96 82.62 64.96
N SER A 120 -88.75 83.94 65.07
CA SER A 120 -89.77 84.95 65.38
C SER A 120 -89.12 86.29 65.71
N SER A 121 -89.75 87.34 65.18
CA SER A 121 -89.31 88.73 65.11
C SER A 121 -89.05 89.39 66.47
N GLU A 122 -87.78 89.67 66.74
CA GLU A 122 -87.33 90.67 67.71
C GLU A 122 -86.32 91.60 67.03
N THR A 123 -86.33 92.89 67.37
CA THR A 123 -85.31 93.86 66.97
C THR A 123 -83.91 93.34 67.35
N VAL A 124 -83.16 92.85 66.36
CA VAL A 124 -81.84 92.22 66.53
C VAL A 124 -80.84 93.26 67.07
N ILE A 125 -80.52 93.18 68.36
CA ILE A 125 -79.35 93.84 68.94
C ILE A 125 -78.14 93.06 68.45
N LYS A 126 -77.41 93.60 67.47
CA LYS A 126 -76.21 92.93 66.94
C LYS A 126 -75.11 92.88 68.00
N ASN A 127 -74.34 91.80 68.02
CA ASN A 127 -73.26 91.63 68.98
C ASN A 127 -72.09 92.57 68.67
N ALA A 128 -71.68 93.37 69.66
CA ALA A 128 -70.52 94.25 69.52
C ALA A 128 -69.25 93.43 69.22
N THR A 129 -68.44 93.86 68.26
CA THR A 129 -67.20 93.15 67.90
C THR A 129 -65.94 93.90 68.33
N SER A 130 -64.86 93.16 68.55
CA SER A 130 -63.55 93.71 68.88
C SER A 130 -62.44 93.05 68.06
N ILE A 131 -61.48 93.87 67.64
CA ILE A 131 -60.30 93.44 66.89
C ILE A 131 -59.07 93.50 67.81
N SER A 132 -58.35 92.39 67.93
CA SER A 132 -57.02 92.35 68.55
C SER A 132 -55.95 92.08 67.49
N VAL A 133 -54.74 92.59 67.70
CA VAL A 133 -53.63 92.46 66.74
C VAL A 133 -52.51 91.69 67.43
N SER A 134 -51.98 90.66 66.77
CA SER A 134 -51.04 89.71 67.38
C SER A 134 -49.67 90.31 67.72
N SER A 135 -49.22 91.33 66.98
CA SER A 135 -47.93 92.00 67.21
C SER A 135 -47.91 93.39 66.59
N LYS A 136 -47.19 94.31 67.24
CA LYS A 136 -46.89 95.66 66.69
C LYS A 136 -45.58 95.69 65.89
N THR A 137 -44.86 94.57 65.81
CA THR A 137 -43.64 94.41 65.00
C THR A 137 -43.73 93.17 64.14
N VAL A 138 -43.57 93.32 62.83
CA VAL A 138 -43.64 92.21 61.85
C VAL A 138 -42.37 92.24 61.01
N VAL A 139 -41.77 91.09 60.75
CA VAL A 139 -40.66 90.98 59.79
C VAL A 139 -41.21 91.11 58.38
N ARG A 140 -40.59 91.92 57.52
CA ARG A 140 -40.97 92.03 56.11
C ARG A 140 -41.07 90.66 55.46
N GLY A 141 -42.22 90.41 54.82
CA GLY A 141 -42.58 89.14 54.20
C GLY A 141 -43.38 88.20 55.11
N ASN A 142 -43.60 88.54 56.39
CA ASN A 142 -44.47 87.80 57.30
C ASN A 142 -45.85 88.45 57.43
N SER A 143 -46.80 87.69 57.97
CA SER A 143 -48.19 88.14 58.13
C SER A 143 -48.39 88.87 59.45
N LEU A 144 -49.09 90.01 59.37
CA LEU A 144 -49.78 90.61 60.49
C LEU A 144 -51.10 89.86 60.69
N ASN A 145 -51.28 89.27 61.86
CA ASN A 145 -52.50 88.55 62.19
C ASN A 145 -53.36 89.41 63.11
N ILE A 146 -54.66 89.45 62.84
CA ILE A 146 -55.66 90.01 63.74
C ILE A 146 -56.62 88.91 64.14
N THR A 147 -57.21 89.05 65.31
CA THR A 147 -58.31 88.19 65.76
C THR A 147 -59.56 89.05 65.90
N LEU A 148 -60.64 88.63 65.23
CA LEU A 148 -61.97 89.23 65.38
C LEU A 148 -62.78 88.36 66.35
N LYS A 149 -63.34 88.99 67.38
CA LYS A 149 -64.20 88.34 68.36
C LYS A 149 -65.40 89.21 68.72
N ASP A 150 -66.48 88.61 69.16
CA ASP A 150 -67.61 89.37 69.72
C ASP A 150 -67.37 89.79 71.19
N ASN A 151 -68.37 90.43 71.80
CA ASN A 151 -68.41 90.86 73.20
C ASN A 151 -68.42 89.68 74.19
N ALA A 152 -68.90 88.51 73.78
CA ALA A 152 -68.77 87.24 74.52
C ALA A 152 -67.39 86.58 74.36
N SER A 153 -66.47 87.22 73.62
CA SER A 153 -65.14 86.69 73.24
C SER A 153 -65.15 85.47 72.33
N THR A 154 -66.28 85.16 71.67
CA THR A 154 -66.38 84.15 70.63
C THR A 154 -65.58 84.56 69.40
N LEU A 155 -64.76 83.65 68.87
CA LEU A 155 -63.91 83.91 67.70
C LEU A 155 -64.73 83.84 66.41
N LEU A 156 -64.76 84.94 65.65
CA LEU A 156 -65.64 85.06 64.49
C LEU A 156 -64.95 84.57 63.22
N SER A 157 -65.30 83.37 62.77
CA SER A 157 -64.78 82.77 61.54
C SER A 157 -65.56 83.18 60.29
N ASN A 158 -64.93 83.05 59.11
CA ASN A 158 -65.48 83.38 57.80
C ASN A 158 -66.00 84.82 57.64
N LYS A 159 -65.53 85.76 58.47
CA LYS A 159 -65.85 87.18 58.37
C LYS A 159 -64.82 87.93 57.54
N THR A 160 -65.28 88.79 56.65
CA THR A 160 -64.39 89.60 55.81
C THR A 160 -63.92 90.83 56.58
N VAL A 161 -62.63 90.86 56.87
CA VAL A 161 -61.95 91.98 57.53
C VAL A 161 -61.10 92.73 56.51
N THR A 162 -61.28 94.04 56.47
CA THR A 162 -60.61 94.96 55.55
C THR A 162 -59.35 95.53 56.21
N PHE A 163 -58.19 95.28 55.63
CA PHE A 163 -56.92 95.88 56.02
C PHE A 163 -56.54 97.01 55.06
N THR A 164 -56.30 98.22 55.56
CA THR A 164 -55.65 99.29 54.81
C THR A 164 -54.18 99.39 55.22
N PHE A 165 -53.27 99.05 54.31
CA PHE A 165 -51.83 99.06 54.51
C PHE A 165 -51.12 99.74 53.35
N ASN A 166 -50.28 100.73 53.65
CA ASN A 166 -49.50 101.49 52.66
C ASN A 166 -50.37 102.08 51.51
N GLY A 167 -51.52 102.67 51.87
CA GLY A 167 -52.46 103.29 50.93
C GLY A 167 -53.29 102.31 50.10
N LYS A 168 -53.16 101.00 50.30
CA LYS A 168 -53.94 99.96 49.61
C LYS A 168 -54.83 99.19 50.57
N THR A 169 -55.98 98.77 50.07
CA THR A 169 -56.98 98.01 50.81
C THR A 169 -56.92 96.52 50.44
N TYR A 170 -56.99 95.65 51.44
CA TYR A 170 -56.93 94.20 51.30
C TYR A 170 -58.04 93.56 52.13
N ASN A 171 -58.94 92.84 51.47
CA ASN A 171 -59.98 92.07 52.15
C ASN A 171 -59.43 90.69 52.51
N LYS A 172 -59.54 90.31 53.78
CA LYS A 172 -59.07 89.03 54.32
C LYS A 172 -60.15 88.40 55.17
N THR A 173 -60.45 87.15 54.87
CA THR A 173 -61.43 86.36 55.61
C THR A 173 -60.80 85.77 56.86
N THR A 174 -61.50 85.82 57.99
CA THR A 174 -61.07 85.17 59.24
C THR A 174 -61.19 83.65 59.12
N ASN A 175 -60.22 82.91 59.63
CA ASN A 175 -60.28 81.45 59.71
C ASN A 175 -61.13 80.97 60.90
N ALA A 176 -61.21 79.65 61.12
CA ALA A 176 -61.94 79.05 62.25
C ALA A 176 -61.53 79.57 63.65
N LYS A 177 -60.33 80.15 63.79
CA LYS A 177 -59.85 80.77 65.05
C LYS A 177 -60.13 82.28 65.10
N GLY A 178 -61.00 82.79 64.24
CA GLY A 178 -61.28 84.22 64.08
C GLY A 178 -60.10 85.03 63.56
N ILE A 179 -59.05 84.38 63.01
CA ILE A 179 -57.82 85.07 62.59
C ILE A 179 -57.87 85.45 61.12
N ALA A 180 -57.69 86.73 60.82
CA ALA A 180 -57.38 87.20 59.46
C ALA A 180 -55.91 87.63 59.38
N SER A 181 -55.25 87.30 58.25
CA SER A 181 -53.80 87.48 58.08
C SER A 181 -53.46 88.28 56.83
N LEU A 182 -52.66 89.33 56.97
CA LEU A 182 -52.11 90.10 55.85
C LEU A 182 -50.59 90.05 55.83
N THR A 183 -50.00 89.47 54.78
CA THR A 183 -48.54 89.50 54.55
C THR A 183 -48.05 90.89 54.19
N LEU A 184 -47.10 91.41 54.96
CA LEU A 184 -46.58 92.77 54.80
C LEU A 184 -45.24 92.75 54.04
N THR A 185 -45.19 93.26 52.81
CA THR A 185 -44.00 93.19 51.92
C THR A 185 -43.37 94.55 51.58
N ALA A 186 -43.93 95.65 52.11
CA ALA A 186 -43.43 97.01 51.89
C ALA A 186 -42.03 97.24 52.48
N THR A 187 -41.42 98.40 52.21
CA THR A 187 -40.11 98.75 52.77
C THR A 187 -40.18 98.86 54.29
N PRO A 188 -39.24 98.27 55.05
CA PRO A 188 -39.21 98.33 56.52
C PRO A 188 -39.24 99.77 57.06
N LYS A 189 -40.31 100.12 57.78
CA LYS A 189 -40.52 101.34 58.57
C LYS A 189 -41.80 101.18 59.39
N LYS A 190 -42.21 102.21 60.13
CA LYS A 190 -43.52 102.23 60.80
C LYS A 190 -44.62 102.55 59.78
N TYR A 191 -45.70 101.76 59.80
CA TYR A 191 -46.92 102.00 59.02
C TYR A 191 -48.12 102.03 59.95
N LEU A 192 -49.03 102.96 59.70
CA LEU A 192 -50.37 102.88 60.28
C LEU A 192 -51.17 101.85 59.46
N VAL A 193 -51.60 100.77 60.10
CA VAL A 193 -52.51 99.77 59.53
C VAL A 193 -53.89 100.01 60.11
N LYS A 194 -54.86 100.32 59.26
CA LYS A 194 -56.27 100.41 59.65
C LYS A 194 -56.95 99.07 59.34
N ILE A 195 -57.60 98.48 60.31
CA ILE A 195 -58.35 97.23 60.16
C ILE A 195 -59.82 97.55 60.44
N ALA A 196 -60.72 97.11 59.58
CA ALA A 196 -62.15 97.32 59.74
C ALA A 196 -62.92 96.03 59.40
N PHE A 197 -63.79 95.62 60.30
CA PHE A 197 -64.90 94.73 60.02
C PHE A 197 -66.14 95.60 59.89
N VAL A 198 -66.82 95.55 58.75
CA VAL A 198 -67.94 96.45 58.43
C VAL A 198 -69.25 96.06 59.13
N GLY A 199 -69.24 94.96 59.88
CA GLY A 199 -70.46 94.37 60.46
C GLY A 199 -71.19 93.48 59.46
N ASP A 200 -72.16 92.73 59.96
CA ASP A 200 -73.13 91.97 59.16
C ASP A 200 -74.49 91.96 59.86
N GLU A 201 -75.39 91.05 59.50
CA GLU A 201 -76.72 90.92 60.11
C GLU A 201 -76.66 90.58 61.61
N LEU A 202 -75.61 89.90 62.08
CA LEU A 202 -75.47 89.39 63.45
C LEU A 202 -74.50 90.21 64.31
N TYR A 203 -73.54 90.89 63.68
CA TYR A 203 -72.41 91.51 64.37
C TYR A 203 -72.24 92.97 63.98
N GLU A 204 -72.02 93.84 64.97
CA GLU A 204 -71.72 95.25 64.74
C GLU A 204 -70.35 95.45 64.10
N ALA A 205 -70.20 96.57 63.38
CA ALA A 205 -68.92 96.97 62.81
C ALA A 205 -67.90 97.26 63.92
N SER A 206 -66.63 96.91 63.67
CA SER A 206 -65.52 97.33 64.51
C SER A 206 -64.32 97.72 63.69
N SER A 207 -63.54 98.66 64.20
CA SER A 207 -62.31 99.09 63.55
C SER A 207 -61.18 99.29 64.55
N LYS A 208 -59.94 99.14 64.06
CA LYS A 208 -58.74 99.34 64.85
C LYS A 208 -57.63 99.91 63.98
N SER A 209 -56.96 100.93 64.47
CA SER A 209 -55.75 101.45 63.86
C SER A 209 -54.55 101.10 64.73
N VAL A 210 -53.49 100.54 64.12
CA VAL A 210 -52.27 100.15 64.83
C VAL A 210 -51.03 100.60 64.05
N ASN A 211 -50.08 101.19 64.77
CA ASN A 211 -48.75 101.46 64.23
C ASN A 211 -47.93 100.16 64.24
N VAL A 212 -47.73 99.57 63.05
CA VAL A 212 -46.92 98.37 62.85
C VAL A 212 -45.53 98.75 62.38
N THR A 213 -44.52 98.37 63.15
CA THR A 213 -43.12 98.47 62.75
C THR A 213 -42.76 97.28 61.88
N LEU A 214 -42.52 97.51 60.59
CA LEU A 214 -42.02 96.47 59.70
C LEU A 214 -40.50 96.42 59.79
N SER A 215 -39.92 95.31 60.24
CA SER A 215 -38.47 95.11 60.34
C SER A 215 -37.89 94.43 59.09
N LYS A 216 -36.59 94.58 58.86
CA LYS A 216 -35.88 93.99 57.71
C LYS A 216 -35.86 92.46 57.78
N THR A 217 -35.93 91.79 56.63
CA THR A 217 -35.88 90.31 56.55
C THR A 217 -34.45 89.82 56.82
N PRO A 218 -34.22 88.88 57.76
CA PRO A 218 -32.91 88.26 57.96
C PRO A 218 -32.41 87.54 56.70
N THR A 219 -31.09 87.45 56.53
CA THR A 219 -30.45 86.75 55.41
C THR A 219 -29.37 85.80 55.89
N SER A 220 -29.03 84.80 55.07
CA SER A 220 -27.94 83.85 55.32
C SER A 220 -27.12 83.62 54.04
N ILE A 221 -25.82 83.39 54.20
CA ILE A 221 -24.91 83.05 53.10
C ILE A 221 -24.35 81.66 53.34
N SER A 222 -24.69 80.70 52.46
CA SER A 222 -24.08 79.37 52.44
C SER A 222 -22.93 79.29 51.44
N ASN A 223 -22.00 78.35 51.63
CA ASN A 223 -20.83 78.16 50.79
C ASN A 223 -20.75 76.71 50.26
N SER A 224 -20.00 76.49 49.17
CA SER A 224 -19.86 75.17 48.52
C SER A 224 -18.93 74.17 49.24
N GLY A 225 -18.53 74.43 50.48
CA GLY A 225 -17.81 73.48 51.34
C GLY A 225 -16.33 73.78 51.57
N LYS A 226 -15.68 72.99 52.42
CA LYS A 226 -14.34 73.29 52.98
C LYS A 226 -13.15 72.98 52.06
N SER A 227 -13.37 72.52 50.82
CA SER A 227 -12.27 72.23 49.88
C SER A 227 -12.68 72.42 48.43
N ILE A 228 -11.72 72.77 47.57
CA ILE A 228 -11.96 72.98 46.15
C ILE A 228 -10.75 72.57 45.32
N VAL A 229 -10.98 72.08 44.10
CA VAL A 229 -9.92 71.83 43.12
C VAL A 229 -9.49 73.15 42.48
N ARG A 230 -8.19 73.39 42.38
CA ARG A 230 -7.63 74.59 41.73
C ARG A 230 -8.24 74.81 40.35
N GLY A 231 -8.63 76.05 40.06
CA GLY A 231 -9.27 76.48 38.82
C GLY A 231 -10.79 76.26 38.77
N LYS A 232 -11.41 75.66 39.79
CA LYS A 232 -12.87 75.52 39.86
C LYS A 232 -13.53 76.73 40.54
N LEU A 233 -14.83 76.90 40.28
CA LEU A 233 -15.67 77.95 40.83
C LEU A 233 -16.10 77.60 42.26
N TYR A 234 -15.76 78.46 43.21
CA TYR A 234 -16.28 78.43 44.57
C TYR A 234 -17.57 79.24 44.63
N LYS A 235 -18.64 78.63 45.14
CA LYS A 235 -19.99 79.17 45.11
C LYS A 235 -20.40 79.64 46.50
N LEU A 236 -20.89 80.87 46.59
CA LEU A 236 -21.60 81.39 47.75
C LEU A 236 -23.05 81.66 47.35
N THR A 237 -24.02 81.33 48.21
CA THR A 237 -25.46 81.50 47.93
C THR A 237 -26.09 82.34 49.03
N LEU A 238 -26.67 83.50 48.66
CA LEU A 238 -27.42 84.37 49.55
C LEU A 238 -28.91 84.01 49.49
N LYS A 239 -29.49 83.68 50.64
CA LYS A 239 -30.92 83.42 50.82
C LYS A 239 -31.51 84.32 51.90
N ASP A 240 -32.82 84.57 51.85
CA ASP A 240 -33.55 85.12 52.99
C ASP A 240 -33.92 84.05 54.02
N ALA A 241 -34.53 84.48 55.13
CA ALA A 241 -34.96 83.61 56.23
C ALA A 241 -35.93 82.47 55.81
N LYS A 242 -36.59 82.58 54.65
CA LYS A 242 -37.50 81.56 54.11
C LYS A 242 -36.84 80.68 53.05
N GLY A 243 -35.51 80.77 52.91
CA GLY A 243 -34.75 80.00 51.93
C GLY A 243 -34.81 80.56 50.50
N LYS A 244 -35.48 81.70 50.26
CA LYS A 244 -35.59 82.29 48.92
C LYS A 244 -34.25 82.92 48.52
N ALA A 245 -33.77 82.54 47.34
CA ALA A 245 -32.56 83.08 46.75
C ALA A 245 -32.69 84.59 46.45
N LEU A 246 -31.69 85.37 46.83
CA LEU A 246 -31.69 86.82 46.64
C LEU A 246 -30.80 87.22 45.47
N SER A 247 -31.41 87.53 44.33
CA SER A 247 -30.74 87.99 43.11
C SER A 247 -30.39 89.48 43.16
N GLY A 248 -29.37 89.90 42.41
CA GLY A 248 -28.98 91.30 42.23
C GLY A 248 -28.31 91.95 43.44
N LYS A 249 -27.95 91.18 44.47
CA LYS A 249 -27.34 91.67 45.72
C LYS A 249 -25.81 91.60 45.65
N LYS A 250 -25.14 92.65 46.11
CA LYS A 250 -23.67 92.71 46.15
C LYS A 250 -23.13 91.98 47.39
N ILE A 251 -22.29 90.98 47.19
CA ILE A 251 -21.52 90.28 48.23
C ILE A 251 -20.07 90.75 48.14
N SER A 252 -19.52 91.22 49.26
CA SER A 252 -18.10 91.50 49.43
C SER A 252 -17.38 90.24 49.92
N ILE A 253 -16.35 89.81 49.21
CA ILE A 253 -15.57 88.59 49.48
C ILE A 253 -14.12 88.99 49.68
N SER A 254 -13.47 88.55 50.76
CA SER A 254 -12.03 88.66 50.95
C SER A 254 -11.40 87.28 50.85
N PHE A 255 -10.43 87.11 49.96
CA PHE A 255 -9.75 85.84 49.72
C PHE A 255 -8.29 86.08 49.32
N ASN A 256 -7.36 85.44 50.03
CA ASN A 256 -5.91 85.55 49.80
C ASN A 256 -5.39 87.00 49.72
N GLY A 257 -5.81 87.84 50.68
CA GLY A 257 -5.44 89.26 50.74
C GLY A 257 -6.18 90.19 49.77
N LYS A 258 -6.93 89.64 48.79
CA LYS A 258 -7.67 90.41 47.79
C LYS A 258 -9.16 90.50 48.11
N LYS A 259 -9.74 91.69 47.91
CA LYS A 259 -11.18 91.95 48.03
C LYS A 259 -11.85 91.87 46.66
N TYR A 260 -13.02 91.26 46.63
CA TYR A 260 -13.88 91.12 45.46
C TYR A 260 -15.29 91.56 45.83
N THR A 261 -15.99 92.23 44.92
CA THR A 261 -17.43 92.49 45.04
C THR A 261 -18.12 91.81 43.87
N LYS A 262 -19.06 90.91 44.17
CA LYS A 262 -19.80 90.14 43.16
C LYS A 262 -21.29 90.29 43.38
N THR A 263 -22.04 90.35 42.30
CA THR A 263 -23.51 90.46 42.34
C THR A 263 -24.12 89.07 42.19
N THR A 264 -25.07 88.73 43.07
CA THR A 264 -25.78 87.45 43.02
C THR A 264 -26.62 87.32 41.75
N ASN A 265 -26.60 86.13 41.13
CA ASN A 265 -27.47 85.81 39.99
C ASN A 265 -28.90 85.46 40.43
N SER A 266 -29.76 85.04 39.49
CA SER A 266 -31.15 84.63 39.75
C SER A 266 -31.29 83.54 40.83
N ASN A 267 -30.27 82.68 40.98
CA ASN A 267 -30.21 81.64 42.01
C ASN A 267 -29.60 82.13 43.33
N GLY A 268 -29.38 83.44 43.49
CA GLY A 268 -28.76 84.02 44.69
C GLY A 268 -27.27 83.74 44.80
N GLN A 269 -26.61 83.29 43.72
CA GLN A 269 -25.24 82.77 43.76
C GLN A 269 -24.21 83.78 43.25
N VAL A 270 -23.06 83.82 43.90
CA VAL A 270 -21.83 84.41 43.37
C VAL A 270 -20.77 83.32 43.21
N ASN A 271 -20.03 83.37 42.10
CA ASN A 271 -18.98 82.42 41.78
C ASN A 271 -17.62 83.12 41.79
N LEU A 272 -16.63 82.50 42.44
CA LEU A 272 -15.24 82.96 42.43
C LEU A 272 -14.32 81.80 42.01
N THR A 273 -13.56 81.98 40.93
CA THR A 273 -12.55 81.00 40.52
C THR A 273 -11.39 80.99 41.51
N ILE A 274 -11.04 79.83 42.06
CA ILE A 274 -9.95 79.69 43.03
C ILE A 274 -8.69 79.17 42.33
N ASN A 275 -7.74 80.07 42.06
CA ASN A 275 -6.50 79.73 41.35
C ASN A 275 -5.26 80.13 42.15
N VAL A 276 -5.08 79.51 43.31
CA VAL A 276 -3.94 79.74 44.24
C VAL A 276 -3.17 78.43 44.49
N ASN A 277 -2.05 78.50 45.21
CA ASN A 277 -1.18 77.34 45.44
C ASN A 277 -1.94 76.18 46.12
N VAL A 278 -1.80 75.00 45.53
CA VAL A 278 -2.41 73.74 46.00
C VAL A 278 -1.76 73.23 47.29
N GLY A 279 -2.49 72.42 48.05
CA GLY A 279 -2.06 71.84 49.33
C GLY A 279 -2.28 72.77 50.53
N LYS A 280 -2.39 74.09 50.30
CA LYS A 280 -2.61 75.10 51.34
C LYS A 280 -4.11 75.33 51.63
N THR A 281 -4.39 75.79 52.84
CA THR A 281 -5.72 76.21 53.30
C THR A 281 -5.77 77.73 53.36
N TYR A 282 -6.81 78.32 52.77
CA TYR A 282 -6.99 79.77 52.71
C TYR A 282 -8.30 80.17 53.38
N LYS A 283 -8.25 81.16 54.27
CA LYS A 283 -9.46 81.74 54.86
C LYS A 283 -10.15 82.65 53.83
N MET A 284 -11.42 82.40 53.58
CA MET A 284 -12.32 83.28 52.85
C MET A 284 -13.31 83.89 53.84
N THR A 285 -13.48 85.20 53.80
CA THR A 285 -14.58 85.88 54.50
C THR A 285 -15.50 86.50 53.47
N TYR A 286 -16.80 86.55 53.76
CA TYR A 286 -17.78 87.13 52.87
C TYR A 286 -18.87 87.83 53.67
N LYS A 287 -19.41 88.91 53.11
CA LYS A 287 -20.41 89.76 53.75
C LYS A 287 -21.38 90.33 52.73
N PHE A 288 -22.66 90.16 53.01
CA PHE A 288 -23.73 91.01 52.50
C PHE A 288 -23.96 92.12 53.53
N ALA A 289 -23.83 93.38 53.11
CA ALA A 289 -23.98 94.52 54.03
C ALA A 289 -25.43 94.76 54.49
N GLY A 290 -26.41 94.05 53.91
CA GLY A 290 -27.82 94.39 54.04
C GLY A 290 -28.23 95.46 53.04
N ASP A 291 -29.52 95.74 52.97
CA ASP A 291 -30.07 96.86 52.21
C ASP A 291 -31.30 97.44 52.93
N SER A 292 -32.14 98.21 52.22
CA SER A 292 -33.36 98.77 52.78
C SER A 292 -34.35 97.70 53.26
N ASN A 293 -34.36 96.51 52.64
CA ASN A 293 -35.33 95.45 52.89
C ASN A 293 -34.76 94.27 53.69
N TYR A 294 -33.45 94.05 53.65
CA TYR A 294 -32.79 92.87 54.18
C TYR A 294 -31.69 93.22 55.20
N LEU A 295 -31.57 92.43 56.27
CA LEU A 295 -30.46 92.54 57.23
C LEU A 295 -29.15 92.03 56.64
N SER A 296 -28.04 92.53 57.16
CA SER A 296 -26.71 92.05 56.80
C SER A 296 -26.48 90.60 57.23
N SER A 297 -25.67 89.87 56.46
CA SER A 297 -25.18 88.56 56.85
C SER A 297 -23.74 88.40 56.42
N SER A 298 -22.98 87.61 57.16
CA SER A 298 -21.58 87.34 56.87
C SER A 298 -21.21 85.93 57.28
N GLY A 299 -20.12 85.43 56.72
CA GLY A 299 -19.56 84.16 57.12
C GLY A 299 -18.08 84.07 56.79
N SER A 300 -17.45 82.99 57.25
CA SER A 300 -16.09 82.66 56.89
C SER A 300 -15.92 81.16 56.72
N VAL A 301 -14.96 80.79 55.88
CA VAL A 301 -14.64 79.38 55.60
C VAL A 301 -13.15 79.24 55.30
N SER A 302 -12.54 78.21 55.89
CA SER A 302 -11.18 77.80 55.55
C SER A 302 -11.24 76.77 54.43
N ILE A 303 -10.78 77.17 53.24
CA ILE A 303 -10.88 76.39 52.02
C ILE A 303 -9.53 75.72 51.72
N LYS A 304 -9.49 74.39 51.74
CA LYS A 304 -8.32 73.64 51.27
C LYS A 304 -8.31 73.54 49.75
N VAL A 305 -7.25 74.05 49.11
CA VAL A 305 -7.12 74.03 47.64
C VAL A 305 -6.36 72.77 47.21
N LYS A 306 -7.00 71.94 46.39
CA LYS A 306 -6.48 70.63 45.95
C LYS A 306 -6.02 70.66 44.50
N MET A 307 -5.03 69.84 44.15
CA MET A 307 -4.62 69.61 42.77
C MET A 307 -5.62 68.67 42.07
N GLY A 308 -6.05 69.01 40.85
CA GLY A 308 -6.97 68.15 40.08
C GLY A 308 -6.32 66.83 39.67
N THR A 309 -7.14 65.80 39.44
CA THR A 309 -6.69 64.51 38.91
C THR A 309 -7.54 64.07 37.73
N SER A 310 -7.00 63.18 36.90
CA SER A 310 -7.68 62.53 35.79
C SER A 310 -7.41 61.03 35.85
N ILE A 311 -8.45 60.22 35.64
CA ILE A 311 -8.36 58.76 35.63
C ILE A 311 -8.90 58.22 34.31
N ILE A 312 -8.06 57.49 33.58
CA ILE A 312 -8.35 57.04 32.21
C ILE A 312 -8.25 55.51 32.16
N GLY A 313 -9.28 54.85 31.63
CA GLY A 313 -9.33 53.40 31.47
C GLY A 313 -8.72 52.91 30.15
N SER A 314 -8.34 51.63 30.10
CA SER A 314 -7.60 51.02 28.99
C SER A 314 -8.40 50.78 27.69
N GLY A 315 -9.70 51.03 27.66
CA GLY A 315 -10.54 50.89 26.46
C GLY A 315 -11.95 50.38 26.76
N SER A 316 -12.71 50.01 25.73
CA SER A 316 -14.10 49.53 25.85
C SER A 316 -14.27 48.01 25.72
N SER A 317 -13.19 47.26 25.48
CA SER A 317 -13.25 45.79 25.41
C SER A 317 -12.02 45.13 26.02
N ILE A 318 -12.20 43.91 26.53
CA ILE A 318 -11.13 43.14 27.15
C ILE A 318 -11.34 41.64 26.97
N VAL A 319 -10.27 40.86 26.86
CA VAL A 319 -10.37 39.39 26.82
C VAL A 319 -10.61 38.85 28.23
N LYS A 320 -11.55 37.91 28.38
CA LYS A 320 -11.82 37.23 29.65
C LYS A 320 -10.52 36.73 30.30
N GLY A 321 -10.38 36.96 31.59
CA GLY A 321 -9.21 36.60 32.40
C GLY A 321 -8.07 37.62 32.36
N LYS A 322 -8.11 38.65 31.50
CA LYS A 322 -7.12 39.74 31.48
C LYS A 322 -7.52 40.89 32.42
N SER A 323 -6.57 41.77 32.72
CA SER A 323 -6.76 42.87 33.67
C SER A 323 -7.10 44.19 32.99
N TYR A 324 -8.25 44.76 33.33
CA TYR A 324 -8.64 46.11 32.94
C TYR A 324 -7.84 47.12 33.75
N THR A 325 -7.15 48.04 33.09
CA THR A 325 -6.22 48.96 33.74
C THR A 325 -6.70 50.39 33.62
N VAL A 326 -6.58 51.14 34.72
CA VAL A 326 -6.79 52.58 34.73
C VAL A 326 -5.50 53.27 35.11
N THR A 327 -5.23 54.43 34.51
CA THR A 327 -4.07 55.27 34.82
C THR A 327 -4.55 56.54 35.50
N LEU A 328 -4.04 56.81 36.70
CA LEU A 328 -4.31 58.03 37.45
C LEU A 328 -3.17 59.04 37.24
N LYS A 329 -3.52 60.25 36.83
CA LYS A 329 -2.61 61.38 36.65
C LYS A 329 -3.09 62.60 37.41
N ASN A 330 -2.18 63.48 37.80
CA ASN A 330 -2.52 64.81 38.27
C ASN A 330 -2.78 65.77 37.10
N ALA A 331 -3.23 66.99 37.41
CA ALA A 331 -3.54 68.03 36.42
C ALA A 331 -2.35 68.45 35.53
N ASN A 332 -1.11 68.17 35.96
CA ASN A 332 0.10 68.46 35.19
C ASN A 332 0.54 67.26 34.32
N GLY A 333 -0.21 66.15 34.34
CA GLY A 333 0.09 64.94 33.56
C GLY A 333 1.00 63.93 34.26
N ALA A 334 1.52 64.23 35.44
CA ALA A 334 2.35 63.29 36.20
C ALA A 334 1.51 62.14 36.78
N VAL A 335 2.02 60.91 36.71
CA VAL A 335 1.36 59.72 37.21
C VAL A 335 1.37 59.66 38.73
N LEU A 336 0.30 59.14 39.33
CA LEU A 336 0.17 59.06 40.79
C LEU A 336 0.23 57.60 41.25
N SER A 337 1.34 57.22 41.87
CA SER A 337 1.54 55.90 42.46
C SER A 337 0.95 55.78 43.87
N ASN A 338 0.77 54.54 44.34
CA ASN A 338 0.30 54.20 45.67
C ASN A 338 -1.07 54.80 46.05
N GLN A 339 -1.93 55.08 45.06
CA GLN A 339 -3.28 55.61 45.27
C GLN A 339 -4.34 54.51 45.16
N LYS A 340 -5.28 54.46 46.10
CA LYS A 340 -6.39 53.49 46.11
C LYS A 340 -7.49 53.91 45.12
N ILE A 341 -7.80 53.05 44.16
CA ILE A 341 -8.87 53.17 43.18
C ILE A 341 -9.96 52.15 43.50
N ALA A 342 -11.21 52.61 43.61
CA ALA A 342 -12.38 51.75 43.73
C ALA A 342 -12.95 51.46 42.33
N PHE A 343 -12.90 50.21 41.89
CA PHE A 343 -13.57 49.73 40.68
C PHE A 343 -14.92 49.14 41.06
N THR A 344 -16.02 49.58 40.44
CA THR A 344 -17.33 48.95 40.63
C THR A 344 -17.76 48.27 39.34
N LEU A 345 -17.90 46.96 39.39
CA LEU A 345 -18.25 46.08 38.27
C LEU A 345 -19.42 45.20 38.67
N SER A 346 -20.52 45.27 37.93
CA SER A 346 -21.76 44.52 38.23
C SER A 346 -22.23 44.69 39.68
N GLY A 347 -22.18 45.91 40.20
CA GLY A 347 -22.59 46.24 41.58
C GLY A 347 -21.54 45.95 42.66
N LYS A 348 -20.51 45.13 42.39
CA LYS A 348 -19.45 44.81 43.36
C LYS A 348 -18.27 45.76 43.26
N THR A 349 -17.76 46.22 44.41
CA THR A 349 -16.63 47.15 44.50
C THR A 349 -15.32 46.43 44.83
N TYR A 350 -14.27 46.74 44.07
CA TYR A 350 -12.92 46.18 44.18
C TYR A 350 -11.91 47.30 44.32
N ASN A 351 -11.19 47.33 45.43
CA ASN A 351 -10.14 48.31 45.67
C ASN A 351 -8.80 47.84 45.10
N ARG A 352 -8.12 48.68 44.33
CA ARG A 352 -6.79 48.41 43.76
C ARG A 352 -5.90 49.62 43.90
N THR A 353 -4.63 49.40 44.17
CA THR A 353 -3.65 50.47 44.36
C THR A 353 -2.88 50.72 43.07
N THR A 354 -2.61 51.99 42.74
CA THR A 354 -1.78 52.33 41.59
C THR A 354 -0.31 51.97 41.80
N ASN A 355 0.34 51.39 40.80
CA ASN A 355 1.77 51.09 40.81
C ASN A 355 2.62 52.34 40.51
N ALA A 356 3.95 52.19 40.38
CA ALA A 356 4.88 53.27 40.03
C ALA A 356 4.54 54.01 38.71
N LYS A 357 3.82 53.37 37.79
CA LYS A 357 3.34 53.97 36.53
C LYS A 357 1.97 54.65 36.68
N GLY A 358 1.46 54.78 37.91
CA GLY A 358 0.12 55.29 38.22
C GLY A 358 -1.02 54.39 37.78
N GLN A 359 -0.76 53.09 37.57
CA GLN A 359 -1.74 52.15 37.03
C GLN A 359 -2.33 51.25 38.11
N ALA A 360 -3.66 51.18 38.18
CA ALA A 360 -4.38 50.20 38.98
C ALA A 360 -5.11 49.24 38.04
N SER A 361 -5.10 47.93 38.34
CA SER A 361 -5.62 46.91 37.44
C SER A 361 -6.58 45.94 38.13
N LEU A 362 -7.71 45.65 37.47
CA LEU A 362 -8.72 44.69 37.91
C LEU A 362 -8.80 43.53 36.92
N LYS A 363 -8.52 42.30 37.37
CA LYS A 363 -8.71 41.08 36.57
C LYS A 363 -10.20 40.85 36.28
N ILE A 364 -10.57 40.71 35.02
CA ILE A 364 -11.96 40.55 34.58
C ILE A 364 -12.26 39.07 34.33
N GLY A 365 -12.92 38.43 35.30
CA GLY A 365 -13.30 37.01 35.25
C GLY A 365 -14.72 36.73 34.75
N LEU A 366 -15.48 37.76 34.39
CA LEU A 366 -16.89 37.62 34.00
C LEU A 366 -17.09 36.83 32.70
N SER A 367 -18.32 36.36 32.48
CA SER A 367 -18.70 35.63 31.27
C SER A 367 -18.42 36.45 30.01
N SER A 368 -17.79 35.81 29.02
CA SER A 368 -17.49 36.44 27.73
C SER A 368 -18.72 36.50 26.82
N GLY A 369 -18.68 37.37 25.82
CA GLY A 369 -19.80 37.63 24.90
C GLY A 369 -20.84 38.63 25.45
N LYS A 370 -20.59 39.22 26.63
CA LYS A 370 -21.49 40.18 27.30
C LYS A 370 -20.80 41.53 27.56
N THR A 371 -21.60 42.58 27.68
CA THR A 371 -21.16 43.93 28.04
C THR A 371 -21.52 44.22 29.50
N TYR A 372 -20.59 44.80 30.25
CA TYR A 372 -20.78 45.14 31.66
C TYR A 372 -20.47 46.62 31.91
N ASN A 373 -21.25 47.26 32.78
CA ASN A 373 -20.95 48.61 33.22
C ASN A 373 -19.83 48.56 34.27
N LEU A 374 -18.68 49.15 33.93
CA LEU A 374 -17.53 49.31 34.82
C LEU A 374 -17.36 50.79 35.16
N THR A 375 -17.37 51.11 36.44
CA THR A 375 -16.96 52.44 36.93
C THR A 375 -15.69 52.33 37.75
N TYR A 376 -14.92 53.40 37.81
CA TYR A 376 -13.71 53.49 38.61
C TYR A 376 -13.57 54.88 39.20
N LYS A 377 -13.27 54.94 40.49
CA LYS A 377 -13.25 56.19 41.27
C LYS A 377 -12.00 56.27 42.13
N TYR A 378 -11.29 57.38 41.99
CA TYR A 378 -10.33 57.87 42.96
C TYR A 378 -11.03 58.88 43.86
N ALA A 379 -11.12 58.60 45.16
CA ALA A 379 -11.79 59.51 46.10
C ALA A 379 -11.04 60.84 46.30
N GLY A 380 -9.75 60.91 45.93
CA GLY A 380 -8.88 62.02 46.31
C GLY A 380 -8.21 61.79 47.66
N ASN A 381 -7.38 62.74 48.05
CA ASN A 381 -6.79 62.78 49.39
C ASN A 381 -6.70 64.24 49.88
N SER A 382 -5.82 64.49 50.83
CA SER A 382 -5.65 65.82 51.43
C SER A 382 -5.08 66.84 50.42
N TYR A 383 -4.30 66.40 49.42
CA TYR A 383 -3.66 67.24 48.40
C TYR A 383 -4.35 67.14 47.02
N TYR A 384 -4.77 65.94 46.61
CA TYR A 384 -5.39 65.67 45.31
C TYR A 384 -6.91 65.63 45.40
N GLY A 385 -7.59 66.25 44.42
CA GLY A 385 -9.02 66.10 44.21
C GLY A 385 -9.36 64.72 43.64
N GLY A 386 -10.56 64.24 43.93
CA GLY A 386 -11.07 62.98 43.37
C GLY A 386 -11.36 63.07 41.87
N SER A 387 -11.37 61.93 41.21
CA SER A 387 -11.74 61.76 39.80
C SER A 387 -12.42 60.41 39.60
N SER A 388 -13.25 60.30 38.58
CA SER A 388 -13.93 59.04 38.24
C SER A 388 -14.10 58.89 36.74
N GLY A 389 -14.34 57.66 36.31
CA GLY A 389 -14.72 57.33 34.94
C GLY A 389 -15.66 56.13 34.90
N LYS A 390 -16.29 55.94 33.74
CA LYS A 390 -17.18 54.82 33.45
C LYS A 390 -16.96 54.30 32.03
N VAL A 391 -17.18 53.01 31.81
CA VAL A 391 -17.13 52.37 30.50
C VAL A 391 -18.12 51.20 30.42
N SER A 392 -18.76 51.04 29.26
CA SER A 392 -19.47 49.81 28.91
C SER A 392 -18.45 48.82 28.34
N LEU A 393 -18.00 47.90 29.19
CA LEU A 393 -16.90 46.98 28.91
C LEU A 393 -17.40 45.68 28.28
N PHE A 394 -17.08 45.45 27.00
CA PHE A 394 -17.35 44.17 26.34
C PHE A 394 -16.26 43.13 26.66
N VAL A 395 -16.67 41.96 27.17
CA VAL A 395 -15.74 40.87 27.52
C VAL A 395 -15.63 39.90 26.34
N LYS A 396 -14.51 39.95 25.63
CA LYS A 396 -14.21 39.07 24.48
C LYS A 396 -13.93 37.64 24.93
N THR A 397 -14.38 36.68 24.14
CA THR A 397 -14.12 35.26 24.36
C THR A 397 -12.66 34.93 24.02
N PRO A 398 -11.88 34.32 24.93
CA PRO A 398 -10.52 33.85 24.62
C PRO A 398 -10.54 32.83 23.47
N THR A 399 -9.44 32.75 22.73
CA THR A 399 -9.28 31.74 21.68
C THR A 399 -8.00 30.95 21.90
N THR A 400 -7.98 29.74 21.34
CA THR A 400 -6.80 28.87 21.32
C THR A 400 -6.54 28.42 19.88
N MET A 401 -5.26 28.21 19.55
CA MET A 401 -4.88 27.63 18.27
C MET A 401 -4.00 26.40 18.46
N LYS A 402 -4.36 25.32 17.78
CA LYS A 402 -3.61 24.06 17.76
C LYS A 402 -3.12 23.76 16.35
N ASN A 403 -1.89 23.29 16.23
CA ASN A 403 -1.28 22.92 14.96
C ASN A 403 -1.33 21.41 14.71
N SER A 404 -1.12 20.98 13.46
CA SER A 404 -1.18 19.57 13.05
C SER A 404 0.07 18.74 13.39
N GLY A 405 1.10 19.30 14.04
CA GLY A 405 2.29 18.58 14.46
C GLY A 405 3.61 19.28 14.12
N LYS A 406 4.72 18.65 14.53
CA LYS A 406 6.10 19.17 14.34
C LYS A 406 6.78 18.72 13.04
N THR A 407 6.15 17.81 12.29
CA THR A 407 6.68 17.25 11.04
C THR A 407 5.61 17.27 9.97
N ILE A 408 5.99 17.44 8.70
CA ILE A 408 5.08 17.31 7.56
C ILE A 408 5.80 16.71 6.36
N VAL A 409 5.07 15.98 5.51
CA VAL A 409 5.59 15.54 4.20
C VAL A 409 5.54 16.72 3.22
N SER A 410 6.60 16.96 2.45
CA SER A 410 6.57 18.05 1.45
C SER A 410 5.46 17.82 0.43
N GLY A 411 4.69 18.87 0.14
CA GLY A 411 3.48 18.83 -0.69
C GLY A 411 2.19 18.64 0.10
N GLU A 412 2.24 18.21 1.36
CA GLU A 412 1.05 18.05 2.20
C GLU A 412 0.55 19.36 2.80
N THR A 413 -0.69 19.34 3.29
CA THR A 413 -1.35 20.50 3.90
C THR A 413 -1.12 20.56 5.41
N TYR A 414 -0.45 21.61 5.86
CA TYR A 414 -0.33 21.95 7.27
C TYR A 414 -1.59 22.66 7.76
N LYS A 415 -2.12 22.26 8.92
CA LYS A 415 -3.39 22.78 9.44
C LYS A 415 -3.20 23.44 10.80
N VAL A 416 -3.82 24.60 10.97
CA VAL A 416 -3.93 25.29 12.25
C VAL A 416 -5.42 25.44 12.56
N THR A 417 -5.84 24.91 13.71
CA THR A 417 -7.24 24.91 14.15
C THR A 417 -7.46 26.00 15.20
N LEU A 418 -8.37 26.93 14.93
CA LEU A 418 -8.80 28.00 15.82
C LEU A 418 -10.09 27.62 16.54
N LYS A 419 -10.07 27.67 17.86
CA LYS A 419 -11.21 27.38 18.73
C LYS A 419 -11.42 28.50 19.75
N ASP A 420 -12.64 28.66 20.23
CA ASP A 420 -12.90 29.47 21.41
C ASP A 420 -12.56 28.74 22.72
N ALA A 421 -12.80 29.40 23.85
CA ALA A 421 -12.51 28.88 25.18
C ALA A 421 -13.31 27.61 25.53
N ASP A 422 -14.46 27.40 24.91
CA ASP A 422 -15.34 26.24 25.13
C ASP A 422 -14.99 25.08 24.16
N GLY A 423 -13.96 25.26 23.33
CA GLY A 423 -13.49 24.25 22.39
C GLY A 423 -14.24 24.21 21.05
N LYS A 424 -15.17 25.15 20.83
CA LYS A 424 -15.94 25.28 19.58
C LYS A 424 -15.07 25.89 18.49
N SER A 425 -15.14 25.29 17.31
CA SER A 425 -14.38 25.72 16.14
C SER A 425 -14.91 27.05 15.57
N LEU A 426 -13.99 27.96 15.24
CA LEU A 426 -14.33 29.29 14.72
C LEU A 426 -14.11 29.38 13.22
N ALA A 427 -15.19 29.32 12.45
CA ALA A 427 -15.17 29.42 11.00
C ALA A 427 -15.08 30.87 10.48
N ASN A 428 -14.63 31.02 9.24
CA ASN A 428 -14.54 32.29 8.51
C ASN A 428 -13.69 33.37 9.20
N LYS A 429 -12.67 32.97 9.96
CA LYS A 429 -11.72 33.87 10.63
C LYS A 429 -10.42 33.97 9.85
N LYS A 430 -9.91 35.20 9.69
CA LYS A 430 -8.60 35.46 9.07
C LYS A 430 -7.47 35.10 10.04
N VAL A 431 -6.63 34.15 9.65
CA VAL A 431 -5.44 33.67 10.37
C VAL A 431 -4.23 33.89 9.48
N SER A 432 -3.14 34.40 10.04
CA SER A 432 -1.85 34.51 9.34
C SER A 432 -1.00 33.29 9.68
N ILE A 433 -0.49 32.57 8.68
CA ILE A 433 0.49 31.48 8.84
C ILE A 433 1.78 31.93 8.15
N THR A 434 2.89 31.98 8.87
CA THR A 434 4.20 32.34 8.33
C THR A 434 5.08 31.09 8.25
N PHE A 435 5.56 30.77 7.06
CA PHE A 435 6.45 29.65 6.77
C PHE A 435 7.57 30.12 5.86
N ASN A 436 8.82 29.78 6.20
CA ASN A 436 10.01 30.18 5.45
C ASN A 436 10.07 31.71 5.20
N ASN A 437 9.87 32.49 6.27
CA ASN A 437 9.83 33.96 6.26
C ASN A 437 8.75 34.60 5.37
N LYS A 438 7.82 33.82 4.81
CA LYS A 438 6.69 34.32 4.03
C LYS A 438 5.38 34.14 4.80
N THR A 439 4.59 35.21 4.91
CA THR A 439 3.29 35.20 5.59
C THR A 439 2.15 34.98 4.61
N TYR A 440 1.27 34.05 4.94
CA TYR A 440 0.09 33.67 4.18
C TYR A 440 -1.17 34.00 4.98
N ALA A 441 -2.04 34.84 4.44
CA ALA A 441 -3.37 35.05 4.98
C ALA A 441 -4.27 33.87 4.58
N LYS A 442 -4.87 33.20 5.56
CA LYS A 442 -5.78 32.06 5.38
C LYS A 442 -7.07 32.30 6.14
N THR A 443 -8.15 31.72 5.65
CA THR A 443 -9.46 31.78 6.31
C THR A 443 -9.79 30.41 6.87
N THR A 444 -10.30 30.36 8.10
CA THR A 444 -10.72 29.10 8.72
C THR A 444 -11.98 28.54 8.07
N ASN A 445 -12.03 27.23 7.83
CA ASN A 445 -13.24 26.53 7.36
C ASN A 445 -14.25 26.28 8.50
N SER A 446 -15.34 25.54 8.22
CA SER A 446 -16.36 25.15 9.21
C SER A 446 -15.79 24.43 10.44
N ASN A 447 -14.71 23.67 10.27
CA ASN A 447 -13.99 22.99 11.37
C ASN A 447 -13.00 23.91 12.10
N GLY A 448 -12.96 25.20 11.79
CA GLY A 448 -12.04 26.18 12.37
C GLY A 448 -10.60 26.05 11.85
N GLN A 449 -10.38 25.33 10.74
CA GLN A 449 -9.04 25.04 10.24
C GLN A 449 -8.61 26.02 9.15
N ALA A 450 -7.47 26.67 9.36
CA ALA A 450 -6.71 27.38 8.35
C ALA A 450 -5.61 26.46 7.80
N SER A 451 -5.53 26.35 6.47
CA SER A 451 -4.70 25.35 5.79
C SER A 451 -3.64 26.01 4.90
N LEU A 452 -2.41 25.48 4.94
CA LEU A 452 -1.30 25.89 4.09
C LEU A 452 -0.57 24.66 3.55
N THR A 453 -0.54 24.50 2.23
CA THR A 453 0.32 23.49 1.58
C THR A 453 1.78 23.87 1.77
N ILE A 454 2.58 22.95 2.32
CA ILE A 454 3.99 23.18 2.62
C ILE A 454 4.84 22.55 1.52
N LYS A 455 5.61 23.37 0.80
CA LYS A 455 6.66 22.92 -0.11
C LYS A 455 8.00 23.41 0.41
N GLY A 456 8.90 22.48 0.71
CA GLY A 456 10.24 22.78 1.17
C GLY A 456 11.19 21.62 0.91
N THR A 457 12.49 21.89 1.05
CA THR A 457 13.55 20.88 0.96
C THR A 457 13.38 19.80 2.03
N PHE A 458 13.45 18.54 1.61
CA PHE A 458 13.37 17.38 2.51
C PHE A 458 14.53 17.38 3.52
N GLY A 459 14.28 16.91 4.74
CA GLY A 459 15.30 16.89 5.79
C GLY A 459 15.68 18.28 6.30
N ARG A 460 14.92 19.34 6.00
CA ARG A 460 15.14 20.67 6.55
C ARG A 460 14.04 21.06 7.53
N SER A 461 14.43 21.77 8.59
CA SER A 461 13.53 22.37 9.57
C SER A 461 13.32 23.85 9.25
N TYR A 462 12.08 24.33 9.33
CA TYR A 462 11.72 25.72 9.06
C TYR A 462 11.00 26.33 10.25
N PRO A 463 11.29 27.59 10.61
CA PRO A 463 10.43 28.30 11.56
C PRO A 463 9.03 28.46 10.94
N LEU A 464 8.02 28.01 11.68
CA LEU A 464 6.62 28.19 11.36
C LEU A 464 5.93 28.90 12.52
N SER A 465 5.20 29.98 12.22
CA SER A 465 4.36 30.68 13.20
C SER A 465 2.97 30.92 12.64
N TYR A 466 1.99 31.04 13.52
CA TYR A 466 0.61 31.29 13.14
C TYR A 466 -0.06 32.20 14.17
N LYS A 467 -0.92 33.11 13.68
CA LYS A 467 -1.53 34.16 14.49
C LYS A 467 -2.97 34.43 14.06
N PHE A 468 -3.85 34.46 15.05
CA PHE A 468 -5.16 35.09 14.96
C PHE A 468 -5.11 36.40 15.76
N ALA A 469 -5.31 37.53 15.09
CA ALA A 469 -5.20 38.85 15.73
C ALA A 469 -6.35 39.18 16.69
N GLY A 470 -7.40 38.35 16.73
CA GLY A 470 -8.67 38.67 17.39
C GLY A 470 -9.60 39.46 16.48
N ASP A 471 -10.84 39.62 16.93
CA ASP A 471 -11.85 40.46 16.28
C ASP A 471 -12.71 41.19 17.33
N SER A 472 -13.90 41.68 16.95
CA SER A 472 -14.81 42.36 17.86
C SER A 472 -15.33 41.43 18.99
N LYS A 473 -15.46 40.13 18.73
CA LYS A 473 -16.02 39.13 19.65
C LYS A 473 -14.95 38.31 20.37
N TYR A 474 -13.85 38.01 19.69
CA TYR A 474 -12.85 37.03 20.10
C TYR A 474 -11.49 37.66 20.37
N GLY A 475 -10.79 37.16 21.40
CA GLY A 475 -9.42 37.56 21.73
C GLY A 475 -8.37 36.95 20.79
N PRO A 476 -7.16 37.54 20.73
CA PRO A 476 -6.06 37.02 19.91
C PRO A 476 -5.52 35.70 20.47
N SER A 477 -4.95 34.90 19.58
CA SER A 477 -4.14 33.73 19.90
C SER A 477 -3.02 33.54 18.87
N SER A 478 -1.98 32.82 19.23
CA SER A 478 -0.83 32.56 18.36
C SER A 478 -0.05 31.32 18.81
N GLY A 479 0.79 30.78 17.92
CA GLY A 479 1.76 29.76 18.26
C GLY A 479 2.90 29.72 17.24
N SER A 480 3.99 29.04 17.60
CA SER A 480 5.17 28.87 16.75
C SER A 480 5.91 27.58 17.06
N LEU A 481 6.62 27.04 16.08
CA LEU A 481 7.45 25.83 16.19
C LEU A 481 8.45 25.73 15.04
N CYS A 482 9.44 24.83 15.16
CA CYS A 482 10.27 24.39 14.05
C CYS A 482 9.60 23.21 13.35
N LEU A 483 9.18 23.40 12.09
CA LEU A 483 8.51 22.38 11.28
C LEU A 483 9.53 21.63 10.43
N ARG A 484 9.69 20.33 10.67
CA ARG A 484 10.56 19.45 9.84
C ARG A 484 9.80 18.97 8.61
N VAL A 485 10.33 19.26 7.43
CA VAL A 485 9.81 18.76 6.16
C VAL A 485 10.46 17.42 5.82
N LYS A 486 9.66 16.37 5.62
CA LYS A 486 10.12 15.00 5.35
C LYS A 486 9.73 14.53 3.96
N LYS A 487 10.46 13.54 3.43
CA LYS A 487 10.13 12.85 2.18
C LYS A 487 9.17 11.71 2.47
N ALA A 488 8.14 11.53 1.63
CA ALA A 488 7.18 10.44 1.80
C ALA A 488 7.84 9.07 1.55
N THR A 489 7.28 8.03 2.17
CA THR A 489 7.69 6.64 1.98
C THR A 489 6.47 5.74 1.76
N SER A 490 6.70 4.62 1.09
CA SER A 490 5.71 3.58 0.84
C SER A 490 6.25 2.25 1.33
N LEU A 491 5.50 1.56 2.19
CA LEU A 491 5.83 0.25 2.72
C LEU A 491 4.72 -0.73 2.37
N LYS A 492 5.01 -1.70 1.51
CA LYS A 492 4.02 -2.65 0.97
C LYS A 492 4.43 -4.10 1.23
N GLY A 493 3.50 -4.92 1.72
CA GLY A 493 3.69 -6.37 1.91
C GLY A 493 3.47 -7.19 0.64
N SER A 494 4.05 -8.39 0.59
CA SER A 494 4.14 -9.23 -0.61
C SER A 494 2.88 -10.02 -0.96
N ALA A 495 2.04 -10.39 0.01
CA ALA A 495 0.84 -11.20 -0.21
C ALA A 495 -0.14 -11.14 0.98
N SER A 496 -1.34 -11.69 0.83
CA SER A 496 -2.31 -11.94 1.91
C SER A 496 -2.27 -13.37 2.47
N SER A 497 -1.53 -14.28 1.82
CA SER A 497 -1.32 -15.65 2.29
C SER A 497 0.11 -16.10 2.05
N ILE A 498 0.60 -17.02 2.87
CA ILE A 498 1.98 -17.54 2.78
C ILE A 498 2.05 -19.00 3.20
N VAL A 499 2.90 -19.79 2.55
CA VAL A 499 3.17 -21.17 2.97
C VAL A 499 4.01 -21.18 4.24
N GLN A 500 3.65 -22.02 5.21
CA GLN A 500 4.39 -22.16 6.46
C GLN A 500 5.90 -22.40 6.20
N GLY A 501 6.73 -21.73 6.97
CA GLY A 501 8.19 -21.77 6.86
C GLY A 501 8.79 -20.83 5.83
N LYS A 502 7.99 -20.20 4.95
CA LYS A 502 8.46 -19.17 4.00
C LYS A 502 8.51 -17.78 4.66
N SER A 503 9.22 -16.85 4.01
CA SER A 503 9.42 -15.49 4.52
C SER A 503 8.43 -14.49 3.92
N TYR A 504 7.68 -13.82 4.78
CA TYR A 504 6.85 -12.68 4.40
C TYR A 504 7.73 -11.46 4.16
N THR A 505 7.61 -10.83 3.00
CA THR A 505 8.49 -9.73 2.61
C THR A 505 7.71 -8.43 2.50
N VAL A 506 8.29 -7.35 3.01
CA VAL A 506 7.79 -5.99 2.80
C VAL A 506 8.85 -5.18 2.06
N THR A 507 8.41 -4.31 1.16
CA THR A 507 9.28 -3.43 0.38
C THR A 507 9.06 -1.99 0.79
N LEU A 508 10.12 -1.32 1.25
CA LEU A 508 10.17 0.09 1.57
C LEU A 508 10.76 0.88 0.40
N LYS A 509 10.03 1.88 -0.08
CA LYS A 509 10.45 2.81 -1.12
C LYS A 509 10.19 4.24 -0.71
N ASP A 510 10.93 5.18 -1.27
CA ASP A 510 10.58 6.61 -1.17
C ASP A 510 9.49 7.02 -2.18
N SER A 511 9.10 8.29 -2.16
CA SER A 511 8.11 8.88 -3.08
C SER A 511 8.47 8.74 -4.56
N ASN A 512 9.74 8.55 -4.89
CA ASN A 512 10.23 8.40 -6.27
C ASN A 512 10.36 6.91 -6.65
N SER A 513 9.78 6.00 -5.86
CA SER A 513 9.91 4.55 -6.02
C SER A 513 11.34 4.01 -5.86
N THR A 514 12.26 4.79 -5.29
CA THR A 514 13.62 4.34 -5.01
C THR A 514 13.61 3.46 -3.76
N PRO A 515 14.16 2.23 -3.81
CA PRO A 515 14.23 1.37 -2.64
C PRO A 515 15.12 1.94 -1.54
N LEU A 516 14.69 1.81 -0.28
CA LEU A 516 15.44 2.30 0.88
C LEU A 516 16.10 1.14 1.61
N ALA A 517 17.43 1.04 1.51
CA ALA A 517 18.24 0.01 2.17
C ALA A 517 18.62 0.41 3.61
N ASN A 518 19.02 -0.59 4.41
CA ASN A 518 19.53 -0.43 5.77
C ASN A 518 18.55 0.27 6.74
N GLN A 519 17.25 0.23 6.43
CA GLN A 519 16.18 0.74 7.28
C GLN A 519 15.55 -0.39 8.10
N THR A 520 15.31 -0.15 9.39
CA THR A 520 14.63 -1.09 10.29
C THR A 520 13.11 -1.06 10.11
N ILE A 521 12.53 -2.21 9.82
CA ILE A 521 11.09 -2.46 9.82
C ILE A 521 10.73 -3.29 11.05
N VAL A 522 9.73 -2.83 11.80
CA VAL A 522 9.15 -3.59 12.91
C VAL A 522 7.94 -4.34 12.39
N PHE A 523 8.05 -5.67 12.32
CA PHE A 523 6.90 -6.56 12.10
C PHE A 523 6.24 -6.87 13.44
N THR A 524 4.93 -6.77 13.52
CA THR A 524 4.12 -7.18 14.67
C THR A 524 3.20 -8.29 14.23
N LEU A 525 3.44 -9.50 14.70
CA LEU A 525 2.63 -10.68 14.43
C LEU A 525 1.81 -10.99 15.68
N ASP A 526 0.51 -10.70 15.61
CA ASP A 526 -0.41 -10.52 16.73
C ASP A 526 0.14 -9.54 17.78
N THR A 527 0.77 -10.02 18.85
CA THR A 527 1.38 -9.19 19.91
C THR A 527 2.91 -9.16 19.85
N LYS A 528 3.55 -10.08 19.14
CA LYS A 528 5.02 -10.25 19.16
C LYS A 528 5.69 -9.41 18.07
N LYS A 529 6.76 -8.69 18.45
CA LYS A 529 7.51 -7.79 17.56
C LYS A 529 8.81 -8.40 17.07
N TYR A 530 9.15 -8.13 15.81
CA TYR A 530 10.36 -8.58 15.15
C TYR A 530 10.96 -7.45 14.32
N ASN A 531 12.20 -7.06 14.63
CA ASN A 531 12.93 -6.06 13.86
C ASN A 531 13.66 -6.73 12.70
N ARG A 532 13.53 -6.17 11.49
CA ARG A 532 14.22 -6.65 10.29
C ARG A 532 14.72 -5.46 9.49
N THR A 533 15.96 -5.57 9.01
CA THR A 533 16.59 -4.52 8.21
C THR A 533 16.33 -4.77 6.72
N THR A 534 16.07 -3.69 5.98
CA THR A 534 15.88 -3.72 4.53
C THR A 534 17.21 -3.93 3.80
N ASN A 535 17.22 -4.79 2.78
CA ASN A 535 18.38 -4.98 1.91
C ASN A 535 18.50 -3.89 0.83
N ALA A 536 19.46 -4.01 -0.10
CA ALA A 536 19.67 -3.09 -1.22
C ALA A 536 18.43 -2.86 -2.12
N LYS A 537 17.49 -3.83 -2.14
CA LYS A 537 16.21 -3.73 -2.88
C LYS A 537 15.09 -3.15 -2.01
N GLY A 538 15.40 -2.60 -0.84
CA GLY A 538 14.44 -2.06 0.13
C GLY A 538 13.57 -3.13 0.79
N GLN A 539 13.97 -4.41 0.75
CA GLN A 539 13.16 -5.52 1.23
C GLN A 539 13.58 -5.99 2.62
N ALA A 540 12.63 -6.07 3.54
CA ALA A 540 12.79 -6.73 4.82
C ALA A 540 11.89 -7.97 4.89
N SER A 541 12.40 -9.07 5.42
CA SER A 541 11.69 -10.36 5.39
C SER A 541 11.60 -11.01 6.78
N LEU A 542 10.41 -11.51 7.11
CA LEU A 542 10.14 -12.25 8.35
C LEU A 542 9.74 -13.70 8.01
N LYS A 543 10.52 -14.69 8.47
CA LYS A 543 10.17 -16.11 8.35
C LYS A 543 8.92 -16.42 9.18
N ILE A 544 7.90 -17.00 8.56
CA ILE A 544 6.61 -17.31 9.20
C ILE A 544 6.57 -18.78 9.59
N GLY A 545 6.90 -19.08 10.84
CA GLY A 545 6.89 -20.44 11.40
C GLY A 545 5.59 -20.85 12.10
N LEU A 546 4.56 -20.00 12.10
CA LEU A 546 3.31 -20.24 12.81
C LEU A 546 2.51 -21.41 12.22
N ALA A 547 1.57 -21.95 13.00
CA ALA A 547 0.75 -23.09 12.60
C ALA A 547 -0.04 -22.81 11.32
N ALA A 548 0.09 -23.70 10.33
CA ALA A 548 -0.71 -23.65 9.12
C ALA A 548 -2.21 -23.92 9.39
N GLY A 549 -3.07 -23.42 8.50
CA GLY A 549 -4.53 -23.46 8.61
C GLY A 549 -5.15 -22.31 9.42
N LYS A 550 -4.33 -21.43 10.01
CA LYS A 550 -4.79 -20.28 10.79
C LYS A 550 -4.52 -18.95 10.07
N THR A 551 -5.28 -17.92 10.47
CA THR A 551 -5.10 -16.54 10.03
C THR A 551 -4.58 -15.70 11.18
N TYR A 552 -3.56 -14.87 10.92
CA TYR A 552 -2.88 -14.06 11.92
C TYR A 552 -2.91 -12.58 11.54
N ASN A 553 -2.92 -11.68 12.52
CA ASN A 553 -2.81 -10.25 12.24
C ASN A 553 -1.34 -9.89 12.11
N LEU A 554 -0.89 -9.54 10.91
CA LEU A 554 0.47 -9.07 10.66
C LEU A 554 0.46 -7.58 10.35
N ALA A 555 1.02 -6.77 11.25
CA ALA A 555 1.33 -5.37 10.99
C ALA A 555 2.82 -5.20 10.73
N TYR A 556 3.20 -4.15 9.99
CA TYR A 556 4.60 -3.80 9.76
C TYR A 556 4.74 -2.28 9.70
N LYS A 557 5.77 -1.75 10.37
CA LYS A 557 5.97 -0.32 10.54
C LYS A 557 7.43 0.06 10.32
N TYR A 558 7.60 1.07 9.48
CA TYR A 558 8.80 1.89 9.41
C TYR A 558 8.54 3.18 10.18
N SER A 559 9.33 3.46 11.21
CA SER A 559 9.14 4.65 12.06
C SER A 559 9.53 5.97 11.36
N GLY A 560 10.26 5.91 10.24
CA GLY A 560 10.84 7.08 9.58
C GLY A 560 12.18 7.49 10.17
N THR A 561 12.82 8.47 9.54
CA THR A 561 14.07 9.11 9.99
C THR A 561 13.87 10.62 10.12
N SER A 562 14.95 11.37 10.36
CA SER A 562 14.93 12.84 10.27
C SER A 562 14.60 13.33 8.85
N TYR A 563 14.89 12.52 7.82
CA TYR A 563 14.66 12.82 6.40
C TYR A 563 13.38 12.18 5.86
N TYR A 564 13.14 10.90 6.14
CA TYR A 564 12.01 10.13 5.64
C TYR A 564 10.84 10.08 6.62
N ASN A 565 9.62 10.18 6.12
CA ASN A 565 8.42 9.97 6.91
C ASN A 565 8.26 8.49 7.26
N GLY A 566 7.60 8.20 8.38
CA GLY A 566 7.21 6.83 8.71
C GLY A 566 6.09 6.33 7.80
N SER A 567 6.03 5.03 7.62
CA SER A 567 5.01 4.34 6.84
C SER A 567 4.69 2.99 7.47
N SER A 568 3.45 2.55 7.39
CA SER A 568 3.02 1.27 7.95
C SER A 568 1.97 0.60 7.08
N GLY A 569 1.82 -0.71 7.25
CA GLY A 569 0.73 -1.47 6.67
C GLY A 569 0.37 -2.65 7.57
N SER A 570 -0.74 -3.30 7.25
CA SER A 570 -1.19 -4.50 7.94
C SER A 570 -1.96 -5.42 7.01
N VAL A 571 -1.94 -6.71 7.32
CA VAL A 571 -2.67 -7.74 6.58
C VAL A 571 -3.14 -8.84 7.53
N LYS A 572 -4.32 -9.40 7.26
CA LYS A 572 -4.73 -10.69 7.83
C LYS A 572 -4.04 -11.80 7.04
N LEU A 573 -2.96 -12.35 7.59
CA LEU A 573 -2.09 -13.31 6.93
C LEU A 573 -2.58 -14.74 7.14
N LYS A 574 -3.06 -15.39 6.08
CA LYS A 574 -3.40 -16.82 6.11
C LYS A 574 -2.15 -17.68 5.91
N VAL A 575 -1.84 -18.58 6.84
CA VAL A 575 -0.69 -19.50 6.74
C VAL A 575 -1.15 -20.83 6.15
N LYS A 576 -0.62 -21.19 4.98
CA LYS A 576 -0.97 -22.41 4.23
C LYS A 576 -0.10 -23.59 4.62
N PHE A 577 -0.66 -24.79 4.57
CA PHE A 577 0.06 -26.04 4.76
C PHE A 577 1.02 -26.27 3.58
N PRO A 578 2.32 -26.50 3.81
CA PRO A 578 3.21 -26.99 2.77
C PRO A 578 2.70 -28.35 2.25
N THR A 579 2.89 -28.63 0.96
CA THR A 579 2.55 -29.92 0.37
C THR A 579 3.75 -30.56 -0.32
N SER A 580 3.66 -31.86 -0.53
CA SER A 580 4.63 -32.66 -1.28
C SER A 580 3.90 -33.68 -2.16
N LEU A 581 4.51 -34.03 -3.29
CA LEU A 581 4.00 -35.04 -4.21
C LEU A 581 4.99 -36.19 -4.31
N THR A 582 4.51 -37.40 -4.04
CA THR A 582 5.27 -38.65 -4.21
C THR A 582 4.69 -39.48 -5.35
N ASN A 583 5.48 -40.36 -5.97
CA ASN A 583 5.05 -41.22 -7.07
C ASN A 583 5.31 -42.70 -6.77
N SER A 584 4.68 -43.61 -7.51
CA SER A 584 4.77 -45.06 -7.33
C SER A 584 6.05 -45.71 -7.88
N GLY A 585 7.09 -44.95 -8.27
CA GLY A 585 8.40 -45.47 -8.65
C GLY A 585 8.85 -45.10 -10.06
N LYS A 586 9.98 -45.64 -10.51
CA LYS A 586 10.64 -45.24 -11.79
C LYS A 586 10.22 -46.07 -13.01
N SER A 587 9.39 -47.10 -12.86
CA SER A 587 8.93 -47.94 -13.97
C SER A 587 7.50 -48.43 -13.78
N VAL A 588 6.79 -48.65 -14.88
CA VAL A 588 5.40 -49.11 -14.90
C VAL A 588 5.12 -49.95 -16.16
N MET A 589 4.14 -50.86 -16.10
CA MET A 589 3.67 -51.59 -17.27
C MET A 589 2.71 -50.70 -18.08
N ASN A 590 2.84 -50.72 -19.40
CA ASN A 590 1.89 -50.05 -20.30
C ASN A 590 0.48 -50.64 -20.07
N GLY A 591 -0.54 -49.78 -20.05
CA GLY A 591 -1.92 -50.14 -19.72
C GLY A 591 -2.21 -50.32 -18.23
N THR A 592 -1.29 -49.94 -17.33
CA THR A 592 -1.53 -49.99 -15.87
C THR A 592 -1.52 -48.59 -15.25
N GLY A 593 -2.14 -48.45 -14.07
CA GLY A 593 -2.21 -47.19 -13.34
C GLY A 593 -0.87 -46.80 -12.71
N TYR A 594 -0.55 -45.50 -12.77
CA TYR A 594 0.61 -44.90 -12.11
C TYR A 594 0.15 -43.87 -11.08
N ASN A 595 0.57 -44.06 -9.83
CA ASN A 595 -0.01 -43.35 -8.70
C ASN A 595 0.86 -42.15 -8.32
N ILE A 596 0.22 -41.00 -8.13
CA ILE A 596 0.81 -39.79 -7.57
C ILE A 596 0.01 -39.43 -6.31
N VAL A 597 0.71 -39.25 -5.19
CA VAL A 597 0.09 -39.00 -3.89
C VAL A 597 0.44 -37.61 -3.40
N LEU A 598 -0.57 -36.81 -3.07
CA LEU A 598 -0.44 -35.48 -2.47
C LEU A 598 -0.53 -35.58 -0.93
N LYS A 599 0.51 -35.10 -0.25
CA LYS A 599 0.58 -35.05 1.21
C LYS A 599 0.85 -33.65 1.71
N ASP A 600 0.30 -33.31 2.88
CA ASP A 600 0.66 -32.09 3.60
C ASP A 600 1.96 -32.26 4.43
N SER A 601 2.42 -31.20 5.08
CA SER A 601 3.64 -31.20 5.91
C SER A 601 3.57 -32.11 7.14
N LYS A 602 2.38 -32.58 7.52
CA LYS A 602 2.17 -33.54 8.61
C LYS A 602 2.02 -34.97 8.08
N SER A 603 2.28 -35.19 6.79
CA SER A 603 2.07 -36.44 6.07
C SER A 603 0.60 -36.86 5.95
N ASN A 604 -0.36 -35.97 6.21
CA ASN A 604 -1.76 -36.27 5.95
C ASN A 604 -2.02 -36.30 4.45
N LEU A 605 -2.86 -37.22 4.01
CA LEU A 605 -3.30 -37.34 2.62
C LEU A 605 -4.27 -36.22 2.30
N VAL A 606 -4.09 -35.55 1.16
CA VAL A 606 -4.92 -34.39 0.77
C VAL A 606 -5.84 -34.77 -0.38
N SER A 607 -7.11 -35.00 -0.07
CA SER A 607 -8.15 -35.40 -1.01
C SER A 607 -8.82 -34.22 -1.73
N ASN A 608 -9.50 -34.51 -2.84
CA ASN A 608 -10.27 -33.57 -3.63
C ASN A 608 -9.46 -32.36 -4.15
N LYS A 609 -8.23 -32.61 -4.62
CA LYS A 609 -7.34 -31.60 -5.22
C LYS A 609 -6.92 -32.01 -6.61
N THR A 610 -6.93 -31.06 -7.53
CA THR A 610 -6.48 -31.29 -8.92
C THR A 610 -4.95 -31.35 -9.00
N ILE A 611 -4.43 -32.44 -9.55
CA ILE A 611 -3.03 -32.63 -9.93
C ILE A 611 -2.95 -32.60 -11.45
N SER A 612 -2.18 -31.66 -11.97
CA SER A 612 -1.89 -31.57 -13.40
C SER A 612 -0.68 -32.43 -13.73
N ILE A 613 -0.85 -33.44 -14.58
CA ILE A 613 0.15 -34.44 -14.95
C ILE A 613 0.48 -34.32 -16.43
N GLY A 614 1.72 -34.00 -16.75
CA GLY A 614 2.26 -34.02 -18.10
C GLY A 614 2.88 -35.38 -18.40
N PHE A 615 2.34 -36.10 -19.39
CA PHE A 615 2.85 -37.39 -19.87
C PHE A 615 2.66 -37.54 -21.38
N ASN A 616 3.71 -38.01 -22.08
CA ASN A 616 3.69 -38.26 -23.54
C ASN A 616 3.15 -37.09 -24.39
N GLY A 617 3.49 -35.84 -24.01
CA GLY A 617 3.05 -34.63 -24.71
C GLY A 617 1.60 -34.20 -24.42
N LYS A 618 0.87 -34.96 -23.59
CA LYS A 618 -0.49 -34.62 -23.12
C LYS A 618 -0.45 -34.17 -21.67
N THR A 619 -1.45 -33.38 -21.28
CA THR A 619 -1.69 -32.96 -19.90
C THR A 619 -3.00 -33.57 -19.42
N TYR A 620 -2.98 -34.13 -18.22
CA TYR A 620 -4.11 -34.76 -17.55
C TYR A 620 -4.35 -34.02 -16.23
N ASP A 621 -5.55 -33.51 -16.01
CA ASP A 621 -5.92 -32.85 -14.76
C ASP A 621 -6.85 -33.78 -13.99
N GLU A 622 -6.29 -34.42 -12.97
CA GLU A 622 -6.96 -35.48 -12.22
C GLU A 622 -7.16 -35.06 -10.77
N ILE A 623 -8.22 -35.53 -10.12
CA ILE A 623 -8.58 -35.15 -8.76
C ILE A 623 -8.12 -36.24 -7.79
N THR A 624 -7.44 -35.85 -6.71
CA THR A 624 -7.03 -36.79 -5.66
C THR A 624 -8.25 -37.44 -4.98
N ASP A 625 -8.21 -38.77 -4.85
CA ASP A 625 -9.22 -39.55 -4.14
C ASP A 625 -9.18 -39.32 -2.61
N ALA A 626 -9.97 -40.08 -1.85
CA ALA A 626 -9.99 -40.02 -0.38
C ALA A 626 -8.62 -40.31 0.26
N ASN A 627 -7.74 -41.03 -0.45
CA ASN A 627 -6.38 -41.36 -0.04
C ASN A 627 -5.34 -40.35 -0.60
N GLY A 628 -5.77 -39.18 -1.09
CA GLY A 628 -4.88 -38.17 -1.64
C GLY A 628 -4.16 -38.63 -2.91
N THR A 629 -4.66 -39.66 -3.59
CA THR A 629 -3.98 -40.31 -4.72
C THR A 629 -4.69 -39.99 -6.03
N VAL A 630 -3.91 -39.72 -7.06
CA VAL A 630 -4.32 -39.73 -8.46
C VAL A 630 -3.67 -40.94 -9.13
N THR A 631 -4.46 -41.69 -9.90
CA THR A 631 -3.98 -42.82 -10.70
C THR A 631 -4.13 -42.47 -12.18
N LEU A 632 -3.02 -42.24 -12.86
CA LEU A 632 -3.04 -42.04 -14.32
C LEU A 632 -2.85 -43.39 -15.02
N LEU A 633 -3.79 -43.76 -15.89
CA LEU A 633 -3.62 -44.92 -16.76
C LEU A 633 -2.52 -44.62 -17.80
N ILE A 634 -1.45 -45.41 -17.79
CA ILE A 634 -0.31 -45.19 -18.68
C ILE A 634 -0.57 -45.80 -20.04
N ASP A 635 -0.70 -44.93 -21.04
CA ASP A 635 -0.84 -45.31 -22.45
C ASP A 635 0.29 -44.71 -23.28
N ALA A 636 1.22 -45.58 -23.67
CA ALA A 636 2.36 -45.28 -24.52
C ALA A 636 2.35 -46.16 -25.77
N ASN A 637 2.88 -45.64 -26.87
CA ASN A 637 2.95 -46.36 -28.14
C ASN A 637 4.24 -47.17 -28.31
N VAL A 638 5.31 -46.80 -27.59
CA VAL A 638 6.62 -47.46 -27.70
C VAL A 638 7.28 -47.64 -26.33
N PRO A 639 7.99 -48.77 -26.10
CA PRO A 639 8.76 -49.01 -24.87
C PRO A 639 9.96 -48.06 -24.82
N LYS A 640 9.94 -47.09 -23.91
CA LYS A 640 11.05 -46.19 -23.61
C LYS A 640 10.84 -45.49 -22.27
N THR A 641 11.80 -44.64 -21.90
CA THR A 641 11.67 -43.72 -20.76
C THR A 641 11.01 -42.42 -21.20
N TYR A 642 9.94 -42.02 -20.50
CA TYR A 642 9.20 -40.78 -20.71
C TYR A 642 9.46 -39.83 -19.55
N LYS A 643 9.65 -38.54 -19.84
CA LYS A 643 9.65 -37.51 -18.79
C LYS A 643 8.20 -37.24 -18.39
N MET A 644 7.88 -37.50 -17.13
CA MET A 644 6.58 -37.18 -16.54
C MET A 644 6.74 -36.06 -15.51
N THR A 645 5.89 -35.06 -15.60
CA THR A 645 5.83 -33.95 -14.64
C THR A 645 4.48 -33.96 -13.97
N TYR A 646 4.40 -33.63 -12.68
CA TYR A 646 3.13 -33.53 -11.97
C TYR A 646 3.16 -32.33 -11.03
N LYS A 647 2.05 -31.58 -10.98
CA LYS A 647 1.97 -30.31 -10.27
C LYS A 647 0.63 -30.15 -9.59
N PHE A 648 0.71 -29.83 -8.30
CA PHE A 648 -0.39 -29.23 -7.56
C PHE A 648 -0.18 -27.71 -7.52
N ALA A 649 -1.11 -26.94 -8.06
CA ALA A 649 -1.00 -25.48 -8.13
C ALA A 649 -1.10 -24.78 -6.75
N GLY A 650 -1.54 -25.50 -5.71
CA GLY A 650 -1.91 -24.91 -4.42
C GLY A 650 -3.33 -24.34 -4.46
N ASP A 651 -3.87 -24.03 -3.28
CA ASP A 651 -5.20 -23.45 -3.13
C ASP A 651 -5.24 -22.47 -1.94
N SER A 652 -6.43 -22.21 -1.38
CA SER A 652 -6.62 -21.34 -0.21
C SER A 652 -5.93 -21.84 1.06
N ASP A 653 -5.71 -23.14 1.20
CA ASP A 653 -5.28 -23.81 2.44
C ASP A 653 -3.90 -24.46 2.31
N TYR A 654 -3.53 -24.85 1.09
CA TYR A 654 -2.33 -25.61 0.79
C TYR A 654 -1.41 -24.87 -0.19
N GLY A 655 -0.10 -24.98 0.04
CA GLY A 655 0.93 -24.49 -0.85
C GLY A 655 1.07 -25.35 -2.11
N ALA A 656 1.58 -24.76 -3.19
CA ALA A 656 1.90 -25.47 -4.42
C ALA A 656 3.05 -26.47 -4.22
N SER A 657 3.00 -27.57 -4.95
CA SER A 657 4.09 -28.55 -5.03
C SER A 657 4.16 -29.16 -6.43
N SER A 658 5.32 -29.67 -6.79
CA SER A 658 5.53 -30.30 -8.09
C SER A 658 6.62 -31.35 -7.99
N GLY A 659 6.58 -32.32 -8.89
CA GLY A 659 7.65 -33.27 -9.07
C GLY A 659 7.84 -33.64 -10.53
N THR A 660 8.90 -34.39 -10.78
CA THR A 660 9.24 -34.91 -12.10
C THR A 660 9.88 -36.27 -11.93
N VAL A 661 9.57 -37.19 -12.83
CA VAL A 661 10.15 -38.54 -12.88
C VAL A 661 10.44 -38.92 -14.32
N ASN A 662 11.58 -39.58 -14.54
CA ASN A 662 11.87 -40.25 -15.80
C ASN A 662 11.30 -41.67 -15.71
N LEU A 663 10.09 -41.85 -16.23
CA LEU A 663 9.29 -43.07 -16.11
C LEU A 663 9.59 -44.04 -17.24
N THR A 664 10.15 -45.21 -16.93
CA THR A 664 10.37 -46.29 -17.89
C THR A 664 9.09 -47.11 -18.08
N VAL A 665 8.49 -47.04 -19.27
CA VAL A 665 7.27 -47.78 -19.61
C VAL A 665 7.62 -49.10 -20.29
N LYS A 666 7.22 -50.21 -19.66
CA LYS A 666 7.48 -51.59 -20.11
C LYS A 666 6.27 -52.17 -20.83
N PHE A 667 6.50 -53.02 -21.82
CA PHE A 667 5.45 -53.68 -22.60
C PHE A 667 5.56 -55.19 -22.43
N LYS A 668 4.44 -55.91 -22.41
CA LYS A 668 4.41 -57.37 -22.25
C LYS A 668 5.03 -58.10 -23.45
N ASN A 669 4.87 -57.54 -24.66
CA ASN A 669 5.37 -58.06 -25.93
C ASN A 669 6.62 -57.32 -26.44
N ALA A 670 7.41 -56.69 -25.56
CA ALA A 670 8.67 -56.08 -25.95
C ALA A 670 9.85 -56.80 -25.30
N PHE A 671 10.89 -57.02 -26.10
CA PHE A 671 12.08 -57.78 -25.71
C PHE A 671 13.31 -56.90 -25.83
N THR A 672 14.21 -56.96 -24.84
CA THR A 672 15.46 -56.19 -24.91
C THR A 672 16.39 -56.77 -25.97
N ILE A 673 17.24 -55.94 -26.55
CA ILE A 673 18.28 -56.40 -27.50
C ILE A 673 19.12 -57.52 -26.88
N SER A 674 19.46 -57.42 -25.58
CA SER A 674 20.18 -58.48 -24.86
C SER A 674 19.39 -59.80 -24.77
N GLN A 675 18.09 -59.75 -24.49
CA GLN A 675 17.25 -60.97 -24.48
C GLN A 675 17.19 -61.63 -25.88
N ILE A 676 17.11 -60.82 -26.94
CA ILE A 676 17.10 -61.30 -28.32
C ILE A 676 18.45 -61.93 -28.68
N ILE A 677 19.57 -61.31 -28.28
CA ILE A 677 20.92 -61.87 -28.47
C ILE A 677 21.07 -63.22 -27.75
N SER A 678 20.65 -63.32 -26.48
CA SER A 678 20.70 -64.58 -25.73
C SER A 678 19.89 -65.68 -26.40
N ALA A 679 18.69 -65.38 -26.87
CA ALA A 679 17.86 -66.33 -27.62
C ALA A 679 18.48 -66.67 -29.00
N SER A 680 19.21 -65.74 -29.62
CA SER A 680 19.92 -65.97 -30.89
C SER A 680 21.07 -66.96 -30.71
N SER A 681 21.75 -66.93 -29.56
CA SER A 681 22.73 -67.96 -29.17
C SER A 681 22.09 -69.34 -29.08
N SER A 682 20.92 -69.45 -28.46
CA SER A 682 20.17 -70.72 -28.39
C SER A 682 19.76 -71.23 -29.76
N LEU A 683 19.25 -70.34 -30.64
CA LEU A 683 18.90 -70.69 -32.02
C LEU A 683 20.13 -71.18 -32.82
N LYS A 684 21.24 -70.45 -32.75
CA LYS A 684 22.49 -70.82 -33.44
C LYS A 684 22.96 -72.22 -33.02
N SER A 685 23.01 -72.48 -31.72
CA SER A 685 23.42 -73.79 -31.17
C SER A 685 22.48 -74.91 -31.60
N TYR A 686 21.17 -74.67 -31.65
CA TYR A 686 20.19 -75.65 -32.12
C TYR A 686 20.43 -76.01 -33.59
N VAL A 687 20.57 -75.02 -34.47
CA VAL A 687 20.75 -75.24 -35.91
C VAL A 687 22.04 -76.00 -36.20
N LEU A 688 23.16 -75.61 -35.58
CA LEU A 688 24.44 -76.29 -35.75
C LEU A 688 24.40 -77.77 -35.33
N LYS A 689 23.63 -78.09 -34.28
CA LYS A 689 23.45 -79.46 -33.77
C LYS A 689 22.51 -80.30 -34.64
N ASN A 690 21.40 -79.73 -35.10
CA ASN A 690 20.29 -80.49 -35.69
C ASN A 690 20.21 -80.38 -37.22
N LYS A 691 21.00 -79.51 -37.85
CA LYS A 691 20.97 -79.23 -39.30
C LYS A 691 19.59 -78.82 -39.82
N LYS A 692 18.80 -78.17 -38.97
CA LYS A 692 17.48 -77.59 -39.23
C LYS A 692 17.16 -76.51 -38.19
N VAL A 693 16.22 -75.62 -38.50
CA VAL A 693 15.71 -74.61 -37.55
C VAL A 693 14.66 -75.21 -36.60
N PRO A 694 14.50 -74.66 -35.37
CA PRO A 694 13.43 -75.07 -34.46
C PRO A 694 12.09 -74.40 -34.84
N ALA A 695 10.97 -75.01 -34.45
CA ALA A 695 9.64 -74.42 -34.66
C ALA A 695 9.43 -73.13 -33.81
N THR A 696 10.00 -73.10 -32.60
CA THR A 696 9.89 -71.98 -31.66
C THR A 696 11.23 -71.69 -30.97
N VAL A 697 11.36 -70.47 -30.44
CA VAL A 697 12.50 -69.98 -29.67
C VAL A 697 11.98 -69.30 -28.40
N SER A 698 12.55 -69.64 -27.24
CA SER A 698 12.21 -68.99 -25.97
C SER A 698 13.00 -67.69 -25.81
N VAL A 699 12.29 -66.57 -25.67
CA VAL A 699 12.88 -65.24 -25.41
C VAL A 699 12.36 -64.74 -24.08
N ASN A 700 13.23 -64.69 -23.06
CA ASN A 700 12.87 -64.27 -21.70
C ASN A 700 11.64 -65.00 -21.12
N GLY A 701 11.57 -66.32 -21.33
CA GLY A 701 10.46 -67.16 -20.88
C GLY A 701 9.21 -67.15 -21.76
N VAL A 702 9.17 -66.32 -22.81
CA VAL A 702 8.08 -66.30 -23.80
C VAL A 702 8.46 -67.18 -24.99
N SER A 703 7.63 -68.17 -25.32
CA SER A 703 7.80 -69.01 -26.51
C SER A 703 7.33 -68.26 -27.76
N LEU A 704 8.24 -67.96 -28.68
CA LEU A 704 7.97 -67.29 -29.95
C LEU A 704 8.14 -68.25 -31.12
N ASN A 705 7.29 -68.19 -32.14
CA ASN A 705 7.54 -68.89 -33.41
C ASN A 705 8.79 -68.30 -34.12
N LEU A 706 9.36 -69.06 -35.05
CA LEU A 706 10.59 -68.65 -35.73
C LEU A 706 10.41 -67.34 -36.51
N THR A 707 9.27 -67.10 -37.16
CA THR A 707 9.02 -65.88 -37.95
C THR A 707 8.98 -64.62 -37.07
N SER A 708 8.34 -64.70 -35.90
CA SER A 708 8.30 -63.65 -34.87
C SER A 708 9.68 -63.36 -34.30
N PHE A 709 10.45 -64.42 -34.01
CA PHE A 709 11.81 -64.24 -33.50
C PHE A 709 12.74 -63.67 -34.58
N THR A 710 12.55 -64.06 -35.84
CA THR A 710 13.30 -63.54 -36.99
C THR A 710 13.07 -62.06 -37.22
N TYR A 711 11.83 -61.59 -37.07
CA TYR A 711 11.52 -60.17 -37.04
C TYR A 711 12.27 -59.45 -35.91
N LEU A 712 12.28 -59.98 -34.69
CA LEU A 712 13.03 -59.41 -33.56
C LEU A 712 14.53 -59.35 -33.83
N MET A 713 15.11 -60.43 -34.39
CA MET A 713 16.52 -60.49 -34.76
C MET A 713 16.87 -59.45 -35.84
N ALA A 714 16.01 -59.30 -36.86
CA ALA A 714 16.18 -58.30 -37.90
C ALA A 714 16.15 -56.86 -37.32
N LYS A 715 15.14 -56.55 -36.48
CA LYS A 715 15.06 -55.24 -35.79
C LYS A 715 16.25 -54.98 -34.88
N ALA A 716 16.74 -56.00 -34.16
CA ALA A 716 17.93 -55.90 -33.31
C ALA A 716 19.18 -55.63 -34.15
N THR A 717 19.34 -56.33 -35.27
CA THR A 717 20.46 -56.15 -36.20
C THR A 717 20.47 -54.73 -36.77
N ILE A 718 19.32 -54.20 -37.21
CA ILE A 718 19.22 -52.81 -37.71
C ILE A 718 19.47 -51.78 -36.61
N SER A 719 18.98 -52.03 -35.39
CA SER A 719 19.21 -51.14 -34.24
C SER A 719 20.69 -51.06 -33.91
N ILE A 720 21.38 -52.20 -33.81
CA ILE A 720 22.82 -52.29 -33.58
C ILE A 720 23.60 -51.62 -34.71
N ASN A 721 23.23 -51.85 -35.98
CA ASN A 721 23.88 -51.19 -37.13
C ASN A 721 23.74 -49.66 -37.09
N SER A 722 22.73 -49.15 -36.39
CA SER A 722 22.52 -47.71 -36.17
C SER A 722 23.10 -47.23 -34.83
N ASN A 723 24.05 -47.97 -34.25
CA ASN A 723 24.68 -47.73 -32.94
C ASN A 723 23.70 -47.71 -31.73
N LYS A 724 22.52 -48.32 -31.87
CA LYS A 724 21.56 -48.50 -30.77
C LYS A 724 21.64 -49.93 -30.24
N THR A 725 22.55 -50.16 -29.29
CA THR A 725 22.90 -51.48 -28.75
C THR A 725 22.10 -51.89 -27.51
N SER A 726 21.32 -50.96 -26.96
CA SER A 726 20.43 -51.18 -25.82
C SER A 726 19.02 -50.66 -26.10
N GLY A 727 18.04 -51.15 -25.35
CA GLY A 727 16.62 -50.83 -25.53
C GLY A 727 15.76 -52.06 -25.80
N SER A 728 14.46 -51.84 -25.89
CA SER A 728 13.46 -52.87 -26.13
C SER A 728 12.84 -52.73 -27.52
N ILE A 729 12.62 -53.86 -28.17
CA ILE A 729 11.97 -53.97 -29.46
C ILE A 729 10.58 -54.55 -29.24
N LEU A 730 9.57 -53.83 -29.72
CA LEU A 730 8.18 -54.28 -29.68
C LEU A 730 7.95 -55.36 -30.75
N LEU A 731 7.47 -56.53 -30.34
CA LEU A 731 7.02 -57.57 -31.24
C LEU A 731 5.65 -57.19 -31.82
N VAL A 732 5.58 -57.12 -33.15
CA VAL A 732 4.32 -57.00 -33.89
C VAL A 732 3.77 -58.41 -34.18
N PRO A 733 2.46 -58.58 -34.45
CA PRO A 733 1.95 -59.86 -34.92
C PRO A 733 2.63 -60.27 -36.23
N VAL A 734 3.20 -61.48 -36.26
CA VAL A 734 3.81 -62.10 -37.44
C VAL A 734 3.25 -63.52 -37.55
N ASP A 735 2.66 -63.83 -38.70
CA ASP A 735 2.14 -65.15 -39.03
C ASP A 735 3.28 -66.18 -39.01
N SER A 736 2.99 -67.37 -38.47
CA SER A 736 3.92 -68.50 -38.41
C SER A 736 4.12 -69.20 -39.76
N ASN A 737 3.25 -68.99 -40.74
CA ASN A 737 3.31 -69.66 -42.03
C ASN A 737 4.41 -69.10 -42.93
N TYR A 738 5.30 -69.97 -43.42
CA TYR A 738 6.31 -69.64 -44.44
C TYR A 738 6.67 -70.89 -45.24
N THR A 739 7.23 -70.69 -46.44
CA THR A 739 7.85 -71.74 -47.27
C THR A 739 9.34 -71.50 -47.40
N ASN A 740 10.16 -72.54 -47.33
CA ASN A 740 11.62 -72.41 -47.41
C ASN A 740 12.14 -72.55 -48.85
N ASN A 741 11.93 -71.51 -49.68
CA ASN A 741 12.24 -71.53 -51.12
C ASN A 741 13.47 -70.67 -51.46
N GLY A 742 14.65 -71.27 -51.58
CA GLY A 742 15.90 -70.56 -51.88
C GLY A 742 16.79 -71.24 -52.93
N SER A 743 17.77 -70.49 -53.45
CA SER A 743 18.86 -71.02 -54.27
C SER A 743 19.84 -71.83 -53.40
N ARG A 744 20.69 -72.68 -54.00
CA ARG A 744 21.80 -73.30 -53.26
C ARG A 744 22.85 -72.27 -52.93
N ILE A 745 23.00 -71.94 -51.64
CA ILE A 745 23.95 -70.94 -51.17
C ILE A 745 25.07 -71.62 -50.41
N ASN A 746 26.32 -71.37 -50.81
CA ASN A 746 27.50 -71.62 -49.99
C ASN A 746 28.48 -70.47 -50.21
N ALA A 747 28.17 -69.30 -49.64
CA ALA A 747 28.84 -68.05 -49.94
C ALA A 747 28.77 -67.04 -48.79
N ASN A 748 29.62 -66.02 -48.88
CA ASN A 748 29.64 -64.90 -47.94
C ASN A 748 28.64 -63.81 -48.37
N LEU A 749 27.68 -63.50 -47.49
CA LEU A 749 26.79 -62.35 -47.65
C LEU A 749 27.37 -61.15 -46.89
N TYR A 750 27.84 -60.14 -47.61
CA TYR A 750 28.49 -58.97 -47.01
C TYR A 750 27.52 -58.06 -46.24
N LYS A 751 28.06 -57.24 -45.33
CA LYS A 751 27.31 -56.39 -44.40
C LYS A 751 26.23 -55.53 -45.03
N ALA A 752 26.54 -54.83 -46.12
CA ALA A 752 25.54 -54.03 -46.82
C ALA A 752 24.32 -54.89 -47.24
N ASN A 753 24.56 -56.11 -47.71
CA ASN A 753 23.54 -57.00 -48.24
C ASN A 753 22.71 -57.70 -47.15
N TYR A 754 23.31 -58.15 -46.04
CA TYR A 754 22.51 -58.73 -44.95
C TYR A 754 21.75 -57.66 -44.15
N ILE A 755 22.24 -56.42 -44.13
CA ILE A 755 21.48 -55.27 -43.59
C ILE A 755 20.28 -54.95 -44.49
N ASP A 756 20.46 -54.95 -45.82
CA ASP A 756 19.35 -54.82 -46.76
C ASP A 756 18.32 -55.96 -46.61
N LEU A 757 18.80 -57.20 -46.44
CA LEU A 757 17.96 -58.35 -46.13
C LEU A 757 17.13 -58.11 -44.86
N ALA A 758 17.77 -57.70 -43.75
CA ALA A 758 17.07 -57.43 -42.50
C ALA A 758 16.02 -56.33 -42.66
N LYS A 759 16.30 -55.27 -43.44
CA LYS A 759 15.31 -54.23 -43.77
C LYS A 759 14.10 -54.77 -44.54
N LYS A 760 14.32 -55.66 -45.52
CA LYS A 760 13.24 -56.30 -46.28
C LYS A 760 12.38 -57.21 -45.40
N VAL A 761 13.00 -57.96 -44.49
CA VAL A 761 12.29 -58.78 -43.48
C VAL A 761 11.40 -57.90 -42.59
N ILE A 762 11.95 -56.80 -42.05
CA ILE A 762 11.19 -55.85 -41.23
C ILE A 762 10.02 -55.26 -42.01
N SER A 763 10.27 -54.78 -43.23
CA SER A 763 9.26 -54.11 -44.05
C SER A 763 8.10 -55.05 -44.38
N SER A 764 8.39 -56.30 -44.72
CA SER A 764 7.37 -57.33 -44.98
C SER A 764 6.57 -57.68 -43.73
N ALA A 765 7.24 -57.88 -42.59
CA ALA A 765 6.56 -58.22 -41.34
C ALA A 765 5.65 -57.08 -40.84
N GLU A 766 6.08 -55.83 -40.96
CA GLU A 766 5.28 -54.67 -40.54
C GLU A 766 4.08 -54.44 -41.47
N ALA A 767 4.27 -54.54 -42.79
CA ALA A 767 3.24 -54.29 -43.80
C ALA A 767 2.24 -55.45 -43.98
N ASN A 768 2.74 -56.68 -44.08
CA ASN A 768 1.97 -57.84 -44.50
C ASN A 768 1.74 -58.86 -43.37
N LYS A 769 2.28 -58.61 -42.17
CA LYS A 769 2.29 -59.58 -41.05
C LYS A 769 2.95 -60.91 -41.40
N LEU A 770 3.83 -60.92 -42.41
CA LEU A 770 4.54 -62.09 -42.93
C LEU A 770 6.01 -61.75 -43.15
N VAL A 771 6.91 -62.68 -42.86
CA VAL A 771 8.31 -62.58 -43.28
C VAL A 771 8.50 -63.18 -44.69
N PRO A 772 9.46 -62.71 -45.50
CA PRO A 772 9.64 -63.23 -46.85
C PRO A 772 10.04 -64.72 -46.85
N ASN A 773 9.38 -65.54 -47.67
CA ASN A 773 9.79 -66.95 -47.90
C ASN A 773 11.26 -67.06 -48.32
N SER A 774 11.73 -66.04 -49.04
CA SER A 774 13.13 -65.81 -49.33
C SER A 774 13.39 -64.35 -49.70
N VAL A 775 14.67 -63.96 -49.69
CA VAL A 775 15.12 -62.62 -50.03
C VAL A 775 16.16 -62.70 -51.15
N SER A 776 15.92 -61.98 -52.25
CA SER A 776 16.89 -61.86 -53.35
C SER A 776 18.10 -61.04 -52.91
N THR A 777 19.29 -61.62 -53.08
CA THR A 777 20.60 -61.04 -52.76
C THR A 777 21.58 -61.24 -53.91
N ASN A 778 22.77 -60.65 -53.82
CA ASN A 778 23.84 -60.79 -54.80
C ASN A 778 24.46 -62.21 -54.85
N ILE A 779 24.17 -63.07 -53.88
CA ILE A 779 24.63 -64.47 -53.86
C ILE A 779 23.52 -65.45 -54.23
N GLY A 780 22.32 -64.97 -54.55
CA GLY A 780 21.15 -65.77 -54.89
C GLY A 780 19.95 -65.49 -53.98
N LEU A 781 18.93 -66.34 -54.10
CA LEU A 781 17.71 -66.25 -53.32
C LEU A 781 17.91 -66.92 -51.96
N VAL A 782 18.09 -66.13 -50.89
CA VAL A 782 18.36 -66.65 -49.53
C VAL A 782 17.01 -66.97 -48.86
N SER A 783 16.81 -68.23 -48.49
CA SER A 783 15.58 -68.72 -47.86
C SER A 783 15.35 -68.21 -46.43
N HIS A 784 14.13 -68.32 -45.92
CA HIS A 784 13.77 -67.96 -44.54
C HIS A 784 14.66 -68.63 -43.50
N ASP A 785 14.86 -69.94 -43.57
CA ASP A 785 15.63 -70.65 -42.55
C ASP A 785 17.09 -70.20 -42.57
N LEU A 786 17.65 -70.03 -43.77
CA LEU A 786 19.04 -69.66 -43.95
C LEU A 786 19.31 -68.23 -43.48
N TYR A 787 18.45 -67.26 -43.81
CA TYR A 787 18.66 -65.90 -43.33
C TYR A 787 18.31 -65.74 -41.85
N SER A 788 17.37 -66.51 -41.29
CA SER A 788 17.08 -66.52 -39.85
C SER A 788 18.31 -66.99 -39.06
N PHE A 789 18.95 -68.06 -39.53
CA PHE A 789 20.22 -68.53 -38.98
C PHE A 789 21.36 -67.53 -39.22
N GLY A 790 21.38 -66.86 -40.37
CA GLY A 790 22.30 -65.76 -40.68
C GLY A 790 22.20 -64.61 -39.68
N LEU A 791 21.00 -64.12 -39.40
CA LEU A 791 20.74 -63.05 -38.43
C LEU A 791 21.11 -63.48 -37.01
N ALA A 792 20.82 -64.73 -36.62
CA ALA A 792 21.25 -65.28 -35.34
C ALA A 792 22.78 -65.25 -35.21
N LYS A 793 23.52 -65.67 -36.25
CA LYS A 793 24.99 -65.59 -36.27
C LYS A 793 25.49 -64.15 -36.13
N ALA A 794 24.84 -63.19 -36.79
CA ALA A 794 25.20 -61.77 -36.70
C ALA A 794 25.08 -61.23 -35.27
N LEU A 795 23.98 -61.55 -34.57
CA LEU A 795 23.73 -61.11 -33.20
C LEU A 795 24.62 -61.79 -32.18
N VAL A 796 24.92 -63.09 -32.38
CA VAL A 796 25.87 -63.82 -31.53
C VAL A 796 27.28 -63.25 -31.68
N PHE A 797 27.71 -62.93 -32.90
CA PHE A 797 29.00 -62.28 -33.15
C PHE A 797 29.07 -60.90 -32.48
N PHE A 798 28.01 -60.10 -32.58
CA PHE A 798 27.97 -58.80 -31.88
C PHE A 798 28.12 -58.94 -30.35
N ASN A 799 27.61 -60.03 -29.75
CA ASN A 799 27.75 -60.26 -28.31
C ASN A 799 29.20 -60.47 -27.88
N SER A 800 30.04 -61.10 -28.72
CA SER A 800 31.46 -61.32 -28.44
C SER A 800 32.33 -60.13 -28.82
N ASP A 801 32.06 -59.53 -29.96
CA ASP A 801 32.99 -58.59 -30.61
C ASP A 801 32.53 -57.13 -30.53
N HIS A 802 31.30 -56.88 -30.09
CA HIS A 802 30.70 -55.54 -29.96
C HIS A 802 30.58 -54.72 -31.26
N TYR A 803 30.73 -55.37 -32.43
CA TYR A 803 30.36 -54.84 -33.75
C TYR A 803 29.70 -55.92 -34.60
N LEU A 804 28.95 -55.53 -35.63
CA LEU A 804 28.35 -56.49 -36.59
C LEU A 804 29.40 -56.97 -37.61
N PRO A 805 29.40 -58.27 -37.99
CA PRO A 805 30.45 -58.87 -38.81
C PRO A 805 30.48 -58.30 -40.24
N ASN A 806 31.65 -58.25 -40.87
CA ASN A 806 31.79 -57.71 -42.24
C ASN A 806 31.04 -58.55 -43.30
N TYR A 807 30.85 -59.83 -43.03
CA TYR A 807 30.03 -60.74 -43.83
C TYR A 807 29.46 -61.86 -42.95
N LEU A 808 28.39 -62.50 -43.43
CA LEU A 808 27.85 -63.73 -42.88
C LEU A 808 28.22 -64.88 -43.82
N ILE A 809 28.82 -65.93 -43.27
CA ILE A 809 29.02 -67.18 -43.99
C ILE A 809 27.67 -67.89 -44.03
N LEU A 810 27.07 -68.07 -45.20
CA LEU A 810 25.79 -68.77 -45.38
C LEU A 810 26.00 -70.07 -46.16
N SER A 811 25.57 -71.18 -45.57
CA SER A 811 25.54 -72.50 -46.21
C SER A 811 24.13 -73.09 -46.10
N SER A 812 23.51 -73.42 -47.23
CA SER A 812 22.24 -74.14 -47.31
C SER A 812 22.30 -75.49 -46.58
N ASP A 813 23.49 -76.08 -46.46
CA ASP A 813 23.70 -77.35 -45.75
C ASP A 813 23.59 -77.17 -44.22
N ASP A 814 23.77 -75.95 -43.68
CA ASP A 814 23.60 -75.68 -42.24
C ASP A 814 22.13 -75.80 -41.79
N VAL A 815 21.20 -75.58 -42.71
CA VAL A 815 19.74 -75.61 -42.47
C VAL A 815 19.02 -76.76 -43.18
N GLY A 816 19.75 -77.63 -43.89
CA GLY A 816 19.22 -78.88 -44.46
C GLY A 816 18.44 -78.74 -45.76
N GLU A 817 18.77 -77.78 -46.62
CA GLU A 817 18.05 -77.54 -47.88
C GLU A 817 18.42 -78.51 -49.02
N LYS A 818 17.41 -79.01 -49.76
CA LYS A 818 17.58 -79.83 -50.99
C LYS A 818 17.40 -78.96 -52.25
N HIS A 819 18.28 -79.10 -53.25
CA HIS A 819 18.30 -78.26 -54.48
C HIS A 819 18.13 -79.06 -55.78
N SER A 820 17.47 -78.48 -56.78
CA SER A 820 17.23 -79.07 -58.12
C SER A 820 17.97 -78.25 -59.20
N THR A 821 18.72 -78.91 -60.11
CA THR A 821 19.50 -78.28 -61.19
C THR A 821 18.64 -77.94 -62.41
N VAL A 822 18.68 -76.68 -62.86
CA VAL A 822 17.94 -76.19 -64.03
C VAL A 822 18.88 -76.12 -65.26
N ILE A 823 18.57 -76.85 -66.33
CA ILE A 823 19.30 -76.83 -67.62
C ILE A 823 18.79 -75.65 -68.48
N PRO A 824 19.66 -74.78 -69.06
CA PRO A 824 19.23 -73.71 -69.96
C PRO A 824 18.50 -74.24 -71.20
N SER A 825 17.40 -73.60 -71.60
CA SER A 825 16.51 -74.08 -72.68
C SER A 825 17.16 -74.10 -74.08
N ASN A 826 18.26 -73.37 -74.28
CA ASN A 826 19.01 -73.27 -75.53
C ASN A 826 20.29 -74.15 -75.54
N ALA A 827 20.50 -74.96 -74.51
CA ALA A 827 21.75 -75.69 -74.36
C ALA A 827 21.86 -76.87 -75.35
N ARG A 828 23.04 -77.06 -75.95
CA ARG A 828 23.35 -78.10 -76.96
C ARG A 828 24.16 -79.25 -76.34
N GLY A 829 24.46 -80.30 -77.10
CA GLY A 829 25.21 -81.45 -76.58
C GLY A 829 24.38 -82.41 -75.74
N ASN A 830 25.05 -83.32 -75.01
CA ASN A 830 24.39 -84.41 -74.31
C ASN A 830 23.80 -83.95 -72.96
N ALA A 831 22.48 -84.03 -72.83
CA ALA A 831 21.74 -83.65 -71.62
C ALA A 831 22.22 -84.39 -70.36
N SER A 832 22.61 -85.67 -70.47
CA SER A 832 23.12 -86.47 -69.35
C SER A 832 24.51 -86.05 -68.87
N GLN A 833 25.19 -85.18 -69.64
CA GLN A 833 26.51 -84.65 -69.35
C GLN A 833 26.47 -83.20 -68.83
N PHE A 834 25.30 -82.66 -68.47
CA PHE A 834 25.16 -81.37 -67.77
C PHE A 834 25.57 -81.46 -66.29
N LYS A 835 26.88 -81.42 -66.06
CA LYS A 835 27.51 -81.51 -64.74
C LYS A 835 28.91 -80.92 -64.75
N ALA A 836 29.39 -80.56 -63.56
CA ALA A 836 30.72 -80.03 -63.32
C ALA A 836 31.81 -80.87 -63.99
N GLY A 837 32.62 -80.26 -64.85
CA GLY A 837 33.70 -80.85 -65.65
C GLY A 837 33.34 -81.07 -67.12
N LEU A 838 32.07 -81.22 -67.46
CA LEU A 838 31.60 -81.62 -68.79
C LEU A 838 30.83 -80.49 -69.48
N ASN A 839 29.49 -80.54 -69.44
CA ASN A 839 28.64 -79.42 -69.88
C ASN A 839 28.18 -78.66 -68.62
N GLU A 840 28.54 -77.39 -68.48
CA GLU A 840 28.26 -76.62 -67.26
C GLU A 840 27.55 -75.31 -67.60
N ALA A 841 26.32 -75.14 -67.10
CA ALA A 841 25.66 -73.85 -67.13
C ALA A 841 26.32 -72.91 -66.10
N GLU A 842 26.99 -71.87 -66.59
CA GLU A 842 27.70 -70.91 -65.76
C GLU A 842 27.64 -69.53 -66.40
N THR A 843 27.20 -68.52 -65.65
CA THR A 843 27.25 -67.12 -66.09
C THR A 843 28.58 -66.52 -65.66
N LEU A 844 29.46 -66.22 -66.61
CA LEU A 844 30.76 -65.60 -66.34
C LEU A 844 30.68 -64.09 -66.40
N THR A 845 31.41 -63.43 -65.50
CA THR A 845 31.65 -61.98 -65.57
C THR A 845 32.65 -61.64 -66.67
N ALA A 846 32.66 -60.37 -67.11
CA ALA A 846 33.61 -59.88 -68.10
C ALA A 846 35.09 -60.11 -67.68
N ALA A 847 35.40 -60.01 -66.38
CA ALA A 847 36.74 -60.28 -65.85
C ALA A 847 37.13 -61.77 -65.95
N GLN A 848 36.18 -62.68 -65.69
CA GLN A 848 36.40 -64.13 -65.85
C GLN A 848 36.56 -64.50 -67.33
N ILE A 849 35.76 -63.89 -68.22
CA ILE A 849 35.90 -64.06 -69.68
C ILE A 849 37.29 -63.62 -70.13
N ALA A 850 37.75 -62.44 -69.70
CA ALA A 850 39.06 -61.90 -70.04
C ALA A 850 40.21 -62.81 -69.58
N LYS A 851 40.10 -63.41 -68.39
CA LYS A 851 41.09 -64.36 -67.86
C LYS A 851 41.35 -65.55 -68.81
N TYR A 852 40.29 -66.10 -69.40
CA TYR A 852 40.38 -67.29 -70.26
C TYR A 852 40.73 -66.99 -71.73
N LEU A 853 40.86 -65.72 -72.10
CA LEU A 853 41.27 -65.29 -73.45
C LEU A 853 42.79 -65.09 -73.58
N VAL A 854 43.52 -65.03 -72.47
CA VAL A 854 44.98 -64.88 -72.47
C VAL A 854 45.62 -66.18 -72.92
N ALA A 855 46.55 -66.12 -73.88
CA ALA A 855 47.32 -67.27 -74.36
C ALA A 855 48.77 -67.20 -73.84
N SER A 856 49.28 -68.30 -73.27
CA SER A 856 50.65 -68.36 -72.74
C SER A 856 51.19 -69.80 -72.72
N GLY A 857 52.51 -69.99 -72.57
CA GLY A 857 53.11 -71.33 -72.46
C GLY A 857 52.74 -72.30 -73.59
N HIS A 858 52.26 -73.50 -73.24
CA HIS A 858 51.91 -74.57 -74.18
C HIS A 858 50.68 -74.27 -75.06
N ASP A 859 49.88 -73.27 -74.72
CA ASP A 859 48.74 -72.79 -75.51
C ASP A 859 49.01 -71.46 -76.26
N ALA A 860 50.26 -70.99 -76.27
CA ALA A 860 50.65 -69.75 -76.95
C ALA A 860 50.27 -69.73 -78.44
N THR A 861 49.76 -68.59 -78.91
CA THR A 861 49.34 -68.41 -80.32
C THR A 861 50.51 -67.90 -81.17
N ASN A 862 50.84 -68.61 -82.26
CA ASN A 862 51.77 -68.15 -83.28
C ASN A 862 51.03 -67.69 -84.56
N SER A 863 51.76 -67.23 -85.57
CA SER A 863 51.20 -66.78 -86.85
C SER A 863 50.39 -67.87 -87.56
N GLU A 864 50.84 -69.13 -87.53
CA GLU A 864 50.16 -70.27 -88.14
C GLU A 864 48.82 -70.59 -87.46
N ILE A 865 48.79 -70.62 -86.12
CA ILE A 865 47.57 -70.84 -85.33
C ILE A 865 46.58 -69.71 -85.59
N LYS A 866 47.02 -68.45 -85.62
CA LYS A 866 46.14 -67.30 -85.90
C LYS A 866 45.56 -67.36 -87.31
N ALA A 867 46.39 -67.67 -88.31
CA ALA A 867 45.95 -67.82 -89.71
C ALA A 867 44.95 -68.96 -89.86
N LEU A 868 45.21 -70.11 -89.23
CA LEU A 868 44.31 -71.25 -89.25
C LEU A 868 43.01 -70.96 -88.52
N ALA A 869 43.05 -70.37 -87.32
CA ALA A 869 41.85 -70.00 -86.57
C ALA A 869 40.95 -69.08 -87.40
N ALA A 870 41.52 -68.03 -88.01
CA ALA A 870 40.81 -67.13 -88.90
C ALA A 870 40.19 -67.86 -90.11
N LYS A 871 40.92 -68.81 -90.72
CA LYS A 871 40.41 -69.64 -91.82
C LYS A 871 39.25 -70.54 -91.38
N LEU A 872 39.36 -71.21 -90.23
CA LEU A 872 38.34 -72.14 -89.73
C LEU A 872 37.02 -71.43 -89.39
N VAL A 873 37.10 -70.23 -88.81
CA VAL A 873 35.91 -69.45 -88.40
C VAL A 873 35.35 -68.56 -89.51
N SER A 874 36.05 -68.44 -90.64
CA SER A 874 35.59 -67.64 -91.78
C SER A 874 34.20 -68.08 -92.26
N GLY A 875 33.33 -67.09 -92.54
CA GLY A 875 31.95 -67.28 -92.99
C GLY A 875 30.96 -67.78 -91.92
N LYS A 876 31.39 -67.99 -90.66
CA LYS A 876 30.52 -68.50 -89.58
C LYS A 876 30.03 -67.38 -88.68
N THR A 877 28.73 -67.32 -88.43
CA THR A 877 28.10 -66.24 -87.66
C THR A 877 27.90 -66.58 -86.19
N SER A 878 27.48 -67.81 -85.85
CA SER A 878 27.25 -68.21 -84.46
C SER A 878 28.53 -68.64 -83.74
N LEU A 879 28.59 -68.40 -82.42
CA LEU A 879 29.73 -68.83 -81.59
C LEU A 879 29.86 -70.35 -81.57
N TRP A 880 28.72 -71.07 -81.60
CA TRP A 880 28.68 -72.53 -81.73
C TRP A 880 29.34 -73.02 -83.01
N ASP A 881 29.00 -72.46 -84.17
CA ASP A 881 29.55 -72.94 -85.45
C ASP A 881 31.05 -72.69 -85.54
N LYS A 882 31.53 -71.55 -85.00
CA LYS A 882 32.96 -71.25 -84.91
C LYS A 882 33.69 -72.24 -84.00
N ALA A 883 33.17 -72.47 -82.79
CA ALA A 883 33.73 -73.42 -81.83
C ALA A 883 33.73 -74.85 -82.37
N ASN A 884 32.62 -75.28 -82.99
CA ASN A 884 32.51 -76.60 -83.57
C ASN A 884 33.48 -76.80 -84.74
N ALA A 885 33.69 -75.78 -85.60
CA ALA A 885 34.68 -75.86 -86.67
C ALA A 885 36.12 -76.05 -86.16
N ILE A 886 36.48 -75.36 -85.07
CA ILE A 886 37.78 -75.53 -84.41
C ILE A 886 37.92 -76.92 -83.80
N PHE A 887 36.91 -77.36 -83.05
CA PHE A 887 36.87 -78.70 -82.46
C PHE A 887 36.97 -79.80 -83.53
N THR A 888 36.17 -79.71 -84.59
CA THR A 888 36.15 -80.68 -85.71
C THR A 888 37.50 -80.72 -86.42
N PHE A 889 38.12 -79.56 -86.67
CA PHE A 889 39.47 -79.53 -87.24
C PHE A 889 40.47 -80.32 -86.38
N ALA A 890 40.52 -80.02 -85.07
CA ALA A 890 41.44 -80.69 -84.15
C ALA A 890 41.18 -82.20 -84.09
N ARG A 891 39.90 -82.61 -84.04
CA ARG A 891 39.48 -84.02 -83.98
C ARG A 891 39.85 -84.81 -85.25
N ASP A 892 39.68 -84.19 -86.41
CA ASP A 892 39.78 -84.91 -87.70
C ASP A 892 41.21 -84.89 -88.28
N ASN A 893 41.99 -83.85 -87.94
CA ASN A 893 43.32 -83.61 -88.52
C ASN A 893 44.49 -83.89 -87.57
N ILE A 894 44.25 -84.17 -86.29
CA ILE A 894 45.29 -84.53 -85.33
C ILE A 894 45.13 -86.00 -84.96
N THR A 895 46.22 -86.75 -85.11
CA THR A 895 46.26 -88.18 -84.74
C THR A 895 46.69 -88.33 -83.28
N TYR A 896 46.00 -89.15 -82.51
CA TYR A 896 46.37 -89.40 -81.12
C TYR A 896 47.73 -90.10 -81.01
N SER A 897 48.57 -89.66 -80.08
CA SER A 897 49.85 -90.30 -79.76
C SER A 897 50.05 -90.31 -78.25
N TYR A 898 50.41 -91.47 -77.70
CA TYR A 898 50.44 -91.66 -76.25
C TYR A 898 51.80 -91.28 -75.65
N TYR A 899 51.80 -90.28 -74.77
CA TYR A 899 52.92 -89.90 -73.90
C TYR A 899 52.40 -89.05 -72.73
N ALA A 900 53.20 -88.93 -71.68
CA ALA A 900 52.89 -88.06 -70.53
C ALA A 900 53.07 -86.58 -70.89
N ASP A 901 52.21 -85.74 -70.32
CA ASP A 901 52.25 -84.27 -70.31
C ASP A 901 52.29 -83.61 -71.71
N SER A 902 52.32 -82.28 -71.79
CA SER A 902 52.40 -81.59 -73.09
C SER A 902 53.84 -81.58 -73.60
N LYS A 903 54.09 -82.25 -74.73
CA LYS A 903 55.42 -82.21 -75.39
C LYS A 903 55.48 -81.29 -76.59
N LYS A 904 54.32 -81.07 -77.24
CA LYS A 904 54.24 -80.35 -78.52
C LYS A 904 53.59 -78.99 -78.38
N GLY A 905 52.73 -78.79 -77.37
CA GLY A 905 51.90 -77.60 -77.24
C GLY A 905 51.01 -77.39 -78.47
N ALA A 906 50.35 -76.25 -78.57
CA ALA A 906 49.46 -75.95 -79.69
C ALA A 906 50.20 -75.93 -81.04
N ALA A 907 51.34 -75.23 -81.12
CA ALA A 907 52.08 -75.05 -82.37
C ALA A 907 52.71 -76.35 -82.89
N GLY A 908 53.36 -77.13 -82.02
CA GLY A 908 53.95 -78.42 -82.40
C GLY A 908 52.90 -79.48 -82.74
N THR A 909 51.73 -79.42 -82.10
CA THR A 909 50.61 -80.30 -82.46
C THR A 909 50.09 -79.97 -83.86
N LEU A 910 49.97 -78.67 -84.18
CA LEU A 910 49.51 -78.23 -85.49
C LEU A 910 50.48 -78.61 -86.62
N SER A 911 51.79 -78.49 -86.40
CA SER A 911 52.81 -78.79 -87.41
C SER A 911 52.98 -80.30 -87.61
N SER A 912 53.03 -81.08 -86.53
CA SER A 912 53.25 -82.54 -86.59
C SER A 912 52.00 -83.36 -86.91
N LYS A 913 50.80 -82.74 -86.85
CA LYS A 913 49.49 -83.41 -87.02
C LYS A 913 49.26 -84.58 -86.05
N SER A 914 49.90 -84.57 -84.88
CA SER A 914 49.76 -85.62 -83.86
C SER A 914 49.96 -85.08 -82.44
N GLY A 915 49.26 -85.62 -81.44
CA GLY A 915 49.46 -85.26 -80.03
C GLY A 915 48.70 -86.14 -79.03
N ASN A 916 48.98 -86.02 -77.72
CA ASN A 916 48.20 -86.64 -76.64
C ASN A 916 46.98 -85.78 -76.24
N CYS A 917 46.31 -86.12 -75.13
CA CYS A 917 45.13 -85.38 -74.63
C CYS A 917 45.43 -83.92 -74.24
N CYS A 918 46.58 -83.66 -73.61
CA CYS A 918 47.05 -82.31 -73.31
C CYS A 918 47.27 -81.50 -74.59
N ASP A 919 47.95 -82.09 -75.57
CA ASP A 919 48.32 -81.44 -76.83
C ASP A 919 47.12 -81.16 -77.75
N HIS A 920 46.12 -82.06 -77.79
CA HIS A 920 44.83 -81.79 -78.43
C HIS A 920 44.12 -80.61 -77.76
N SER A 921 44.07 -80.60 -76.43
CA SER A 921 43.43 -79.54 -75.66
C SER A 921 44.14 -78.20 -75.86
N ASN A 922 45.47 -78.19 -75.85
CA ASN A 922 46.28 -77.00 -76.12
C ASN A 922 45.98 -76.42 -77.51
N LEU A 923 45.90 -77.26 -78.55
CA LEU A 923 45.55 -76.80 -79.88
C LEU A 923 44.14 -76.20 -79.95
N ILE A 924 43.13 -76.85 -79.35
CA ILE A 924 41.75 -76.34 -79.32
C ILE A 924 41.68 -75.00 -78.59
N VAL A 925 42.25 -74.92 -77.38
CA VAL A 925 42.23 -73.70 -76.56
C VAL A 925 42.96 -72.58 -77.28
N SER A 926 44.13 -72.85 -77.89
CA SER A 926 44.90 -71.85 -78.63
C SER A 926 44.17 -71.34 -79.89
N LEU A 927 43.55 -72.23 -80.66
CA LEU A 927 42.71 -71.85 -81.81
C LEU A 927 41.48 -71.05 -81.38
N CYS A 928 40.83 -71.43 -80.27
CA CYS A 928 39.69 -70.69 -79.72
C CYS A 928 40.13 -69.28 -79.31
N ARG A 929 41.21 -69.14 -78.55
CA ARG A 929 41.77 -67.85 -78.12
C ARG A 929 42.17 -66.99 -79.32
N ALA A 930 42.80 -67.57 -80.34
CA ALA A 930 43.13 -66.86 -81.59
C ALA A 930 41.89 -66.38 -82.36
N ALA A 931 40.74 -67.04 -82.19
CA ALA A 931 39.45 -66.64 -82.74
C ALA A 931 38.61 -65.77 -81.78
N ASN A 932 39.19 -65.32 -80.65
CA ASN A 932 38.51 -64.58 -79.57
C ASN A 932 37.31 -65.34 -78.96
N ILE A 933 37.48 -66.65 -78.78
CA ILE A 933 36.51 -67.57 -78.16
C ILE A 933 37.09 -68.04 -76.82
N THR A 934 36.31 -67.84 -75.76
CA THR A 934 36.69 -68.22 -74.40
C THR A 934 36.78 -69.74 -74.26
N ALA A 935 37.94 -70.24 -73.85
CA ALA A 935 38.19 -71.66 -73.64
C ALA A 935 39.09 -71.91 -72.41
N ARG A 936 38.87 -73.04 -71.74
CA ARG A 936 39.63 -73.49 -70.56
C ARG A 936 39.96 -74.97 -70.66
N PHE A 937 40.77 -75.45 -69.73
CA PHE A 937 41.10 -76.87 -69.60
C PHE A 937 40.33 -77.51 -68.45
N SER A 938 39.96 -78.77 -68.63
CA SER A 938 39.47 -79.66 -67.59
C SER A 938 40.38 -80.87 -67.48
N HIS A 939 40.66 -81.26 -66.26
CA HIS A 939 41.49 -82.42 -65.94
C HIS A 939 40.83 -83.22 -64.83
N ALA A 940 40.77 -84.53 -64.99
CA ALA A 940 40.30 -85.43 -63.94
C ALA A 940 41.12 -86.73 -63.93
N GLN A 941 41.10 -87.39 -62.78
CA GLN A 941 41.69 -88.71 -62.58
C GLN A 941 40.62 -89.79 -62.62
N GLY A 942 41.01 -91.03 -62.90
CA GLY A 942 40.09 -92.16 -62.92
C GLY A 942 39.10 -92.13 -64.10
N CYS A 943 39.49 -91.54 -65.23
CA CYS A 943 38.66 -91.55 -66.44
C CYS A 943 38.77 -92.92 -67.13
N THR A 944 37.65 -93.66 -67.19
CA THR A 944 37.61 -95.01 -67.81
C THR A 944 37.25 -94.93 -69.29
N PHE A 945 38.23 -95.13 -70.17
CA PHE A 945 38.04 -95.11 -71.63
C PHE A 945 37.30 -96.35 -72.14
N SER A 946 36.70 -96.26 -73.33
CA SER A 946 36.01 -97.40 -73.97
C SER A 946 36.93 -98.61 -74.21
N SER A 947 38.25 -98.43 -74.19
CA SER A 947 39.25 -99.50 -74.25
C SER A 947 39.44 -100.26 -72.93
N GLY A 948 38.83 -99.80 -71.83
CA GLY A 948 39.08 -100.28 -70.48
C GLY A 948 40.23 -99.58 -69.74
N LEU A 949 41.00 -98.71 -70.42
CA LEU A 949 42.06 -97.92 -69.80
C LEU A 949 41.48 -96.95 -68.76
N VAL A 950 42.02 -96.94 -67.54
CA VAL A 950 41.71 -95.95 -66.49
C VAL A 950 42.93 -95.05 -66.31
N ALA A 951 42.80 -93.77 -66.63
CA ALA A 951 43.92 -92.84 -66.58
C ALA A 951 43.48 -91.42 -66.18
N GLY A 952 44.46 -90.57 -65.88
CA GLY A 952 44.27 -89.12 -65.91
C GLY A 952 43.96 -88.66 -67.33
N HIS A 953 43.01 -87.73 -67.48
CA HIS A 953 42.60 -87.22 -68.79
C HIS A 953 42.43 -85.71 -68.76
N VAL A 954 42.82 -85.06 -69.86
CA VAL A 954 42.72 -83.61 -70.07
C VAL A 954 41.90 -83.35 -71.33
N TRP A 955 40.90 -82.48 -71.22
CA TRP A 955 40.09 -82.01 -72.34
C TRP A 955 39.90 -80.51 -72.28
N ALA A 956 39.60 -79.88 -73.42
CA ALA A 956 39.20 -78.49 -73.47
C ALA A 956 37.72 -78.34 -73.12
N GLN A 957 37.34 -77.18 -72.57
CA GLN A 957 35.96 -76.69 -72.54
C GLN A 957 35.88 -75.36 -73.26
N ILE A 958 34.86 -75.18 -74.10
CA ILE A 958 34.62 -73.95 -74.86
C ILE A 958 33.35 -73.28 -74.32
N TYR A 959 33.44 -72.00 -73.97
CA TYR A 959 32.32 -71.25 -73.43
C TYR A 959 31.46 -70.68 -74.56
N ILE A 960 30.19 -71.07 -74.60
CA ILE A 960 29.23 -70.69 -75.64
C ILE A 960 27.91 -70.34 -74.95
N ASP A 961 27.49 -69.08 -75.05
CA ASP A 961 26.17 -68.60 -74.64
C ASP A 961 25.72 -69.02 -73.22
N GLY A 962 26.59 -68.88 -72.22
CA GLY A 962 26.26 -69.19 -70.82
C GLY A 962 26.56 -70.63 -70.39
N VAL A 963 27.18 -71.42 -71.28
CA VAL A 963 27.48 -72.84 -71.02
C VAL A 963 28.92 -73.17 -71.42
N TRP A 964 29.66 -73.84 -70.55
CA TRP A 964 30.89 -74.53 -70.92
C TRP A 964 30.56 -75.85 -71.57
N TYR A 965 30.97 -76.05 -72.82
CA TYR A 965 30.82 -77.31 -73.53
C TYR A 965 32.11 -78.07 -73.58
N THR A 966 32.04 -79.37 -73.28
CA THR A 966 33.20 -80.25 -73.38
C THR A 966 33.66 -80.40 -74.84
N ALA A 967 34.96 -80.25 -75.08
CA ALA A 967 35.59 -80.26 -76.39
C ALA A 967 36.78 -81.24 -76.39
N ASP A 968 36.49 -82.52 -76.15
CA ASP A 968 37.48 -83.60 -76.17
C ASP A 968 37.69 -84.15 -77.59
N ALA A 969 38.72 -83.66 -78.29
CA ALA A 969 39.02 -84.05 -79.67
C ALA A 969 39.86 -85.34 -79.80
N THR A 970 40.13 -86.06 -78.70
CA THR A 970 41.02 -87.24 -78.73
C THR A 970 40.42 -88.46 -79.44
N SER A 971 39.15 -88.42 -79.80
CA SER A 971 38.47 -89.48 -80.53
C SER A 971 37.55 -88.91 -81.61
N ARG A 972 37.60 -89.50 -82.81
CA ARG A 972 36.64 -89.24 -83.89
C ARG A 972 35.19 -89.56 -83.52
N ARG A 973 34.95 -90.32 -82.45
CA ARG A 973 33.60 -90.61 -81.94
C ARG A 973 32.99 -89.43 -81.18
N ASN A 974 33.79 -88.49 -80.71
CA ASN A 974 33.29 -87.36 -79.92
C ASN A 974 32.74 -86.25 -80.83
N SER A 975 31.79 -85.50 -80.29
CA SER A 975 31.33 -84.23 -80.82
C SER A 975 31.38 -83.14 -79.75
N LEU A 976 31.34 -81.87 -80.15
CA LEU A 976 31.32 -80.76 -79.20
C LEU A 976 30.11 -80.90 -78.26
N GLY A 977 30.36 -80.90 -76.96
CA GLY A 977 29.35 -81.10 -75.91
C GLY A 977 28.90 -82.54 -75.70
N ASN A 978 29.54 -83.53 -76.33
CA ASN A 978 29.18 -84.95 -76.18
C ASN A 978 30.41 -85.87 -76.29
N ILE A 979 30.80 -86.42 -75.14
CA ILE A 979 31.89 -87.39 -75.02
C ILE A 979 31.32 -88.81 -75.02
N VAL A 980 31.87 -89.69 -75.85
CA VAL A 980 31.45 -91.11 -75.91
C VAL A 980 32.64 -92.08 -75.87
N ASN A 981 33.88 -91.57 -75.91
CA ASN A 981 35.08 -92.40 -75.87
C ASN A 981 35.53 -92.80 -74.44
N TRP A 982 34.87 -92.30 -73.39
CA TRP A 982 35.09 -92.69 -72.00
C TRP A 982 33.84 -92.49 -71.13
N ASN A 983 33.78 -93.16 -69.96
CA ASN A 983 32.66 -93.14 -69.03
C ASN A 983 32.55 -91.80 -68.29
N THR A 984 31.70 -90.93 -68.80
CA THR A 984 31.48 -89.60 -68.20
C THR A 984 30.70 -89.62 -66.89
N ASN A 985 30.20 -90.76 -66.40
CA ASN A 985 29.48 -90.83 -65.12
C ASN A 985 30.40 -90.92 -63.91
N HIS A 986 31.66 -91.31 -64.11
CA HIS A 986 32.60 -91.55 -63.02
C HIS A 986 33.98 -90.98 -63.40
N TYR A 987 34.40 -89.96 -62.66
CA TYR A 987 35.75 -89.41 -62.64
C TYR A 987 35.96 -88.69 -61.31
N ASN A 988 37.20 -88.65 -60.83
CA ASN A 988 37.54 -88.09 -59.53
C ASN A 988 38.49 -86.91 -59.69
N THR A 989 38.58 -86.06 -58.67
CA THR A 989 39.58 -84.95 -58.60
C THR A 989 39.53 -84.00 -59.79
N LEU A 990 38.33 -83.62 -60.24
CA LEU A 990 38.16 -82.63 -61.30
C LEU A 990 38.83 -81.30 -60.93
N LYS A 991 39.65 -80.79 -61.84
CA LYS A 991 40.28 -79.47 -61.77
C LYS A 991 40.14 -78.76 -63.11
N GLN A 992 40.01 -77.44 -63.05
CA GLN A 992 39.89 -76.58 -64.23
C GLN A 992 41.01 -75.54 -64.23
N TYR A 993 41.59 -75.31 -65.40
CA TYR A 993 42.74 -74.43 -65.55
C TYR A 993 42.52 -73.42 -66.67
N ASP A 994 43.04 -72.22 -66.48
CA ASP A 994 43.27 -71.22 -67.53
C ASP A 994 44.47 -71.59 -68.40
N HIS A 995 45.55 -72.09 -67.80
CA HIS A 995 46.73 -72.61 -68.50
C HIS A 995 47.14 -73.99 -67.96
N LEU A 996 47.56 -74.89 -68.85
CA LEU A 996 48.19 -76.14 -68.43
C LEU A 996 49.65 -75.86 -68.03
N SER A 997 50.00 -76.24 -66.80
CA SER A 997 51.33 -76.00 -66.22
C SER A 997 52.31 -77.16 -66.43
N PHE A 998 51.94 -78.16 -67.23
CA PHE A 998 52.67 -79.40 -67.47
C PHE A 998 52.45 -79.90 -68.90
#